data_AF-A0A497CYT6-F1
#
_entry.id   AF-A0A497CYT6-F1
#
_cell.length_a   1.000
_cell.length_b   1.000
_cell.length_c   1.000
_cell.angle_alpha   90.00
_cell.angle_beta   90.00
_cell.angle_gamma   90.00
#
_symmetry.space_group_name_H-M   'P 1'
#
loop_
_entity.id
_entity.type
_entity.pdbx_description
1 polymer ?
#
loop_
_entity_poly.entity_id
_entity_poly.type
_entity_poly.pdbx_seq_one_letter_code
_entity_poly.pdbx_strand_id
1 'polypeptide(L)'
;MLKYKKLTNRIIGGVMAVSTLLPGFGYSQTTNYTAKEKPMMEVESSYSSERGTRDGFYGDQYFNPFVQPNVLNGGEFTLNYYGSGDSDGNNVLDWNDYYNFEANERTDINGDGVAGTQADKDILEDYLLDNTAYLPAHWEFQNETGKISRFENYYNNVDITDEHPPGPDWDCDQYSMQFMINSTGVENIEGSPLDPNLYDFSHNAQGNMPGYFVSTSSTNGVGHAINAILVGDNPEDFNSWYFYEPQIDARVYPGDISMDENSFAYIQRYAYFWSDIDNQYMHNIEGIIEFDLEGGEASITWESSSLVVNQPVEQSYKHPGGEMPSDVTIDYQYDNPNYSDPSNTGNVEGVADWASVIYSDSITQTGGNWDSSHYNFEIFRSWKAVSDYSPIIDTTYGSINPVYNRPAQVITVQDTTRPYFTYVEGDQDLLFSEYSPADQSTGGDNSGVYAIGRNVSSDQGEDPNSCDFYNFDEIYTDSIYDPSGNWRDTTFTFSVSLDPNQWDSQPADTSVIFGTDVSPDNLGWATAFNPAGVGVNITYEDDSNQGEEGTCEFVNYDINRTWTAEDSICGSTINYTQTIHVSPAENQWDFFPDDWQGIYSSNLDLSPENTGGYAEASNPSGLEVIVTYDDDSNQSSDPLNCAHYNFSVDRTWTATEETCGTSISDVQELDVTKPMSLMYTSFPDDIDIDYNESMDPENTGEPTGVDTLASEIPVSYIYNDSLIEDTPTYTIWDRYFELTEDVCGTQTDSDSTQRITVYKEVGVHENNLADRVTVYPNPTDGKFSIRYQFDTPEQITTEIYDFSGQLMRRQSIPVPAGSETAVFDISELTNGLYFIKIGVSGGQFTYFRIVKQ
;
A
#
# COMPACT_ATOMS: atom_id res chain seq x y z
N MET A 1 -14.40 46.58 27.31
CA MET A 1 -15.24 47.05 26.19
C MET A 1 -14.57 48.30 25.62
N LEU A 2 -13.64 48.14 24.69
CA LEU A 2 -13.09 49.18 23.79
C LEU A 2 -12.30 48.43 22.72
N LYS A 3 -12.65 48.69 21.46
CA LYS A 3 -12.33 47.90 20.27
C LYS A 3 -10.98 48.34 19.69
N TYR A 4 -10.00 47.43 19.64
CA TYR A 4 -8.88 47.55 18.72
C TYR A 4 -9.33 47.12 17.32
N LYS A 5 -9.34 48.07 16.37
CA LYS A 5 -9.57 47.80 14.94
C LYS A 5 -8.22 47.42 14.33
N LYS A 6 -7.95 46.12 14.21
CA LYS A 6 -6.93 45.54 13.33
C LYS A 6 -7.34 45.81 11.88
N LEU A 7 -6.53 46.56 11.14
CA LEU A 7 -6.60 46.62 9.68
C LEU A 7 -5.71 45.50 9.12
N THR A 8 -6.36 44.41 8.74
CA THR A 8 -5.78 43.26 8.03
C THR A 8 -5.76 43.59 6.55
N ASN A 9 -4.57 43.75 5.95
CA ASN A 9 -4.46 43.74 4.49
C ASN A 9 -4.54 42.29 3.99
N ARG A 10 -5.52 42.07 3.12
CA ARG A 10 -5.98 40.78 2.62
C ARG A 10 -5.37 40.55 1.23
N ILE A 11 -4.53 39.53 1.13
CA ILE A 11 -4.02 38.93 -0.10
C ILE A 11 -5.15 38.17 -0.80
N ILE A 12 -5.47 38.52 -2.06
CA ILE A 12 -6.13 37.68 -3.11
C ILE A 12 -5.71 38.34 -4.44
N GLY A 13 -4.90 37.76 -5.33
CA GLY A 13 -5.02 36.55 -6.15
C GLY A 13 -4.27 36.88 -7.46
N GLY A 14 -3.80 36.01 -8.34
CA GLY A 14 -3.99 34.58 -8.59
C GLY A 14 -3.32 34.33 -9.95
N VAL A 15 -2.53 33.26 -9.99
CA VAL A 15 -1.75 32.66 -11.10
C VAL A 15 -2.35 32.79 -12.51
N MET A 16 -1.50 33.12 -13.50
CA MET A 16 -1.52 32.45 -14.81
C MET A 16 -0.09 32.30 -15.34
N ALA A 17 0.32 31.03 -15.48
CA ALA A 17 1.55 30.63 -16.14
C ALA A 17 1.37 30.68 -17.67
N VAL A 18 2.36 31.20 -18.38
CA VAL A 18 2.63 30.83 -19.78
C VAL A 18 4.14 30.73 -19.95
N SER A 19 4.60 29.52 -20.28
CA SER A 19 5.98 29.19 -20.64
C SER A 19 6.37 29.80 -21.98
N THR A 20 7.61 30.29 -22.11
CA THR A 20 8.47 30.07 -23.29
C THR A 20 9.93 30.45 -22.99
N LEU A 21 10.83 29.56 -23.39
CA LEU A 21 12.30 29.61 -23.32
C LEU A 21 12.93 30.72 -24.18
N LEU A 22 14.03 31.31 -23.67
CA LEU A 22 15.40 31.43 -24.27
C LEU A 22 16.16 32.70 -23.77
N PRO A 23 17.51 32.72 -23.83
CA PRO A 23 18.38 33.23 -22.77
C PRO A 23 19.10 34.54 -23.11
N GLY A 24 19.66 35.20 -22.09
CA GLY A 24 20.82 36.07 -22.25
C GLY A 24 20.74 37.44 -21.56
N PHE A 25 21.80 37.69 -20.78
CA PHE A 25 22.38 39.00 -20.45
C PHE A 25 21.71 39.93 -19.43
N GLY A 26 22.50 40.26 -18.40
CA GLY A 26 22.46 41.55 -17.71
C GLY A 26 21.85 41.52 -16.32
N TYR A 27 22.53 40.93 -15.33
CA TYR A 27 22.25 41.28 -13.94
C TYR A 27 22.86 42.66 -13.64
N SER A 28 22.08 43.71 -13.93
CA SER A 28 22.12 44.95 -13.16
C SER A 28 21.12 44.76 -12.02
N GLN A 29 21.61 44.31 -10.86
CA GLN A 29 20.80 44.37 -9.64
C GLN A 29 20.92 45.78 -9.08
N THR A 30 20.04 46.65 -9.55
CA THR A 30 19.61 47.82 -8.77
C THR A 30 18.64 47.26 -7.74
N THR A 31 19.15 46.96 -6.54
CA THR A 31 18.31 46.67 -5.39
C THR A 31 17.50 47.92 -5.08
N ASN A 32 16.18 47.81 -5.26
CA ASN A 32 15.23 48.81 -4.82
C ASN A 32 15.32 48.95 -3.31
N TYR A 33 15.94 50.04 -2.85
CA TYR A 33 15.83 50.49 -1.48
C TYR A 33 14.35 50.74 -1.19
N THR A 34 13.74 49.88 -0.38
CA THR A 34 12.65 50.33 0.48
C THR A 34 13.33 51.10 1.60
N ALA A 35 13.78 52.32 1.28
CA ALA A 35 13.68 53.37 2.28
C ALA A 35 12.20 53.32 2.68
N LYS A 36 11.91 52.96 3.94
CA LYS A 36 10.67 53.43 4.54
C LYS A 36 10.70 54.92 4.25
N GLU A 37 9.86 55.36 3.32
CA GLU A 37 9.53 56.76 3.15
C GLU A 37 9.38 57.29 4.57
N LYS A 38 10.25 58.22 4.96
CA LYS A 38 10.06 58.95 6.19
C LYS A 38 8.71 59.65 5.99
N PRO A 39 7.62 59.33 6.70
CA PRO A 39 6.88 60.47 7.20
C PRO A 39 7.91 61.17 8.08
N MET A 40 8.21 62.44 7.83
CA MET A 40 8.64 63.26 8.95
C MET A 40 7.61 62.98 10.03
N MET A 41 8.05 62.28 11.09
CA MET A 41 7.21 62.10 12.26
C MET A 41 6.88 63.53 12.65
N GLU A 42 5.59 63.89 12.62
CA GLU A 42 5.09 65.10 13.25
C GLU A 42 5.93 65.30 14.51
N VAL A 43 6.71 66.38 14.58
CA VAL A 43 7.39 66.78 15.81
C VAL A 43 6.33 66.65 16.89
N GLU A 44 6.48 65.64 17.75
CA GLU A 44 5.36 65.18 18.56
C GLU A 44 4.80 66.38 19.32
N SER A 45 3.48 66.49 19.28
CA SER A 45 2.62 67.25 20.19
C SER A 45 2.90 67.01 21.70
N SER A 46 3.98 66.31 22.08
CA SER A 46 4.33 65.93 23.45
C SER A 46 4.94 67.06 24.28
N TYR A 47 5.25 68.23 23.70
CA TYR A 47 5.51 69.45 24.48
C TYR A 47 4.22 70.09 25.06
N SER A 48 3.02 69.65 24.64
CA SER A 48 1.74 70.26 25.05
C SER A 48 1.20 69.86 26.43
N SER A 49 1.98 69.19 27.28
CA SER A 49 1.40 68.62 28.51
C SER A 49 0.89 69.67 29.52
N GLU A 50 1.29 70.95 29.42
CA GLU A 50 0.72 72.01 30.27
C GLU A 50 0.58 73.37 29.55
N ARG A 51 -0.67 73.68 29.09
CA ARG A 51 -1.29 75.01 28.81
C ARG A 51 -1.25 75.59 27.37
N GLY A 52 -2.45 75.79 26.80
CA GLY A 52 -2.76 76.80 25.75
C GLY A 52 -3.61 76.26 24.59
N THR A 53 -4.73 76.91 24.25
CA THR A 53 -5.74 76.46 23.26
C THR A 53 -5.39 76.75 21.78
N ARG A 54 -4.10 76.66 21.41
CA ARG A 54 -3.61 77.10 20.09
C ARG A 54 -2.43 76.25 19.62
N ASP A 55 -2.73 75.20 18.86
CA ASP A 55 -1.75 74.27 18.30
C ASP A 55 -1.18 74.85 16.99
N GLY A 56 0.12 75.12 16.88
CA GLY A 56 0.72 75.40 15.57
C GLY A 56 0.73 74.11 14.73
N PHE A 57 0.72 74.16 13.40
CA PHE A 57 0.78 72.93 12.56
C PHE A 57 2.02 72.07 12.91
N TYR A 58 3.05 72.69 13.53
CA TYR A 58 4.29 72.03 13.98
C TYR A 58 4.73 72.41 15.42
N GLY A 59 3.77 72.64 16.33
CA GLY A 59 4.04 72.93 17.75
C GLY A 59 4.39 74.39 18.04
N ASP A 60 4.58 74.74 19.31
CA ASP A 60 4.65 76.11 19.88
C ASP A 60 5.85 76.98 19.45
N GLN A 61 6.38 76.82 18.23
CA GLN A 61 7.59 77.51 17.73
C GLN A 61 7.44 79.04 17.70
N TYR A 62 6.23 79.58 17.64
CA TYR A 62 6.00 81.02 17.69
C TYR A 62 6.08 81.62 19.10
N PHE A 63 5.89 80.79 20.14
CA PHE A 63 6.15 81.16 21.53
C PHE A 63 7.53 80.72 22.04
N ASN A 64 8.31 80.05 21.19
CA ASN A 64 9.68 79.65 21.49
C ASN A 64 10.69 80.60 20.82
N PRO A 65 11.22 81.59 21.56
CA PRO A 65 12.21 82.53 21.01
C PRO A 65 13.60 81.94 20.81
N PHE A 66 13.86 80.70 21.22
CA PHE A 66 15.16 80.05 21.11
C PHE A 66 15.40 79.33 19.77
N VAL A 67 14.34 79.06 19.00
CA VAL A 67 14.39 78.15 17.84
C VAL A 67 14.21 78.90 16.54
N GLN A 68 15.02 78.59 15.54
CA GLN A 68 14.82 79.11 14.18
C GLN A 68 13.60 78.46 13.50
N PRO A 69 12.89 79.17 12.62
CA PRO A 69 11.67 78.67 11.97
C PRO A 69 11.83 77.40 11.11
N ASN A 70 12.90 77.27 10.30
CA ASN A 70 13.29 76.11 9.47
C ASN A 70 12.25 75.51 8.49
N VAL A 71 10.99 75.93 8.51
CA VAL A 71 9.88 75.21 7.87
C VAL A 71 8.95 76.21 7.22
N LEU A 72 8.91 76.28 5.88
CA LEU A 72 8.00 77.21 5.18
C LEU A 72 7.43 76.62 3.89
N ASN A 73 6.12 76.85 3.73
CA ASN A 73 5.25 76.39 2.65
C ASN A 73 5.03 74.86 2.57
N GLY A 74 3.91 74.39 3.12
CA GLY A 74 3.52 72.98 3.13
C GLY A 74 4.05 72.19 4.32
N GLY A 75 4.89 72.81 5.16
CA GLY A 75 5.38 72.20 6.39
C GLY A 75 6.62 71.32 6.24
N GLU A 76 7.33 71.47 5.13
CA GLU A 76 8.58 70.77 4.89
C GLU A 76 9.78 71.57 5.41
N PHE A 77 10.74 70.86 6.00
CA PHE A 77 12.03 71.42 6.39
C PHE A 77 12.75 71.99 5.17
N THR A 78 13.34 73.17 5.33
CA THR A 78 14.10 73.81 4.26
C THR A 78 15.42 74.40 4.74
N LEU A 79 16.45 74.25 3.92
CA LEU A 79 17.74 74.93 4.06
C LEU A 79 17.84 76.13 3.11
N ASN A 80 16.73 76.60 2.56
CA ASN A 80 16.75 77.73 1.65
C ASN A 80 16.78 79.09 2.37
N TYR A 81 17.83 79.29 3.17
CA TYR A 81 18.07 80.53 3.92
C TYR A 81 19.57 80.90 3.91
N TYR A 82 19.85 82.16 4.20
CA TYR A 82 21.18 82.75 4.19
C TYR A 82 22.18 81.93 5.01
N GLY A 83 23.34 81.58 4.47
CA GLY A 83 24.39 80.85 5.19
C GLY A 83 24.04 79.44 5.67
N SER A 84 22.97 78.81 5.15
CA SER A 84 22.59 77.44 5.52
C SER A 84 23.60 76.36 5.13
N GLY A 85 24.44 76.63 4.13
CA GLY A 85 25.42 75.70 3.57
C GLY A 85 24.91 74.78 2.46
N ASP A 86 23.59 74.73 2.21
CA ASP A 86 22.96 73.92 1.16
C ASP A 86 23.22 74.58 -0.20
N SER A 87 24.28 74.16 -0.87
CA SER A 87 24.74 74.77 -2.11
C SER A 87 23.77 74.48 -3.24
N ASP A 88 23.36 73.21 -3.37
CA ASP A 88 22.58 72.72 -4.51
C ASP A 88 21.06 72.89 -4.36
N GLY A 89 20.60 73.26 -3.16
CA GLY A 89 19.20 73.57 -2.85
C GLY A 89 18.32 72.34 -2.68
N ASN A 90 18.89 71.20 -2.31
CA ASN A 90 18.15 69.94 -2.14
C ASN A 90 17.61 69.72 -0.71
N ASN A 91 17.82 70.68 0.20
CA ASN A 91 17.48 70.64 1.63
C ASN A 91 18.20 69.54 2.45
N VAL A 92 19.40 69.14 2.02
CA VAL A 92 20.29 68.22 2.73
C VAL A 92 21.68 68.83 2.76
N LEU A 93 22.32 68.87 3.94
CA LEU A 93 23.74 69.18 4.05
C LEU A 93 24.56 67.91 3.90
N ASP A 94 25.30 67.80 2.81
CA ASP A 94 26.24 66.71 2.61
C ASP A 94 27.47 67.14 1.79
N TRP A 95 28.30 66.16 1.44
CA TRP A 95 29.52 66.42 0.68
C TRP A 95 29.28 66.84 -0.78
N ASN A 96 28.08 66.63 -1.31
CA ASN A 96 27.69 67.15 -2.61
C ASN A 96 27.69 68.69 -2.58
N ASP A 97 27.28 69.31 -1.47
CA ASP A 97 27.36 70.75 -1.28
C ASP A 97 28.79 71.25 -1.31
N TYR A 98 29.69 70.56 -0.59
CA TYR A 98 31.10 70.91 -0.55
C TYR A 98 31.79 70.77 -1.94
N TYR A 99 31.50 69.68 -2.65
CA TYR A 99 32.10 69.41 -3.95
C TYR A 99 31.52 70.27 -5.07
N ASN A 100 30.21 70.51 -5.05
CA ASN A 100 29.50 71.36 -6.00
C ASN A 100 29.11 72.70 -5.37
N PHE A 101 30.06 73.32 -4.68
CA PHE A 101 29.85 74.57 -3.97
C PHE A 101 29.69 75.75 -4.95
N GLU A 102 28.48 76.26 -5.06
CA GLU A 102 28.08 77.37 -5.94
C GLU A 102 27.91 78.64 -5.11
N ALA A 103 28.49 79.76 -5.55
CA ALA A 103 28.34 81.03 -4.85
C ALA A 103 26.89 81.55 -4.94
N ASN A 104 26.18 81.43 -3.83
CA ASN A 104 24.83 81.94 -3.59
C ASN A 104 24.64 82.27 -2.09
N GLU A 105 23.56 82.96 -1.72
CA GLU A 105 23.33 83.40 -0.34
C GLU A 105 23.38 82.28 0.72
N ARG A 106 22.99 81.04 0.37
CA ARG A 106 23.09 79.88 1.29
C ARG A 106 24.53 79.52 1.59
N THR A 107 25.46 79.81 0.68
CA THR A 107 26.89 79.49 0.79
C THR A 107 27.75 80.63 1.37
N ASP A 108 27.15 81.74 1.79
CA ASP A 108 27.80 82.74 2.66
C ASP A 108 27.66 82.29 4.12
N ILE A 109 28.44 81.27 4.48
CA ILE A 109 28.31 80.54 5.74
C ILE A 109 28.89 81.36 6.90
N ASN A 110 29.95 82.13 6.65
CA ASN A 110 30.54 83.01 7.66
C ASN A 110 29.74 84.33 7.85
N GLY A 111 28.86 84.67 6.89
CA GLY A 111 28.00 85.84 6.92
C GLY A 111 28.71 87.16 6.57
N ASP A 112 29.85 87.14 5.87
CA ASP A 112 30.64 88.34 5.60
C ASP A 112 30.16 89.15 4.37
N GLY A 113 29.09 88.69 3.72
CA GLY A 113 28.50 89.29 2.53
C GLY A 113 29.13 88.81 1.22
N VAL A 114 30.11 87.90 1.27
CA VAL A 114 30.77 87.32 0.10
C VAL A 114 30.56 85.81 0.09
N ALA A 115 29.52 85.37 -0.60
CA ALA A 115 29.22 83.94 -0.76
C ALA A 115 30.31 83.14 -1.49
N GLY A 116 30.43 81.85 -1.14
CA GLY A 116 31.16 80.89 -1.95
C GLY A 116 32.68 80.89 -1.75
N THR A 117 33.20 81.53 -0.69
CA THR A 117 34.64 81.67 -0.48
C THR A 117 35.27 80.38 0.04
N GLN A 118 36.60 80.32 0.04
CA GLN A 118 37.30 79.21 0.69
C GLN A 118 37.04 79.19 2.20
N ALA A 119 36.85 80.35 2.84
CA ALA A 119 36.53 80.39 4.26
C ALA A 119 35.16 79.75 4.55
N ASP A 120 34.17 79.96 3.68
CA ASP A 120 32.86 79.29 3.79
C ASP A 120 33.00 77.77 3.60
N LYS A 121 33.76 77.34 2.60
CA LYS A 121 34.03 75.92 2.35
C LYS A 121 34.70 75.24 3.54
N ASP A 122 35.67 75.89 4.16
CA ASP A 122 36.39 75.36 5.32
C ASP A 122 35.43 75.16 6.51
N ILE A 123 34.46 76.08 6.71
CA ILE A 123 33.43 75.93 7.75
C ILE A 123 32.48 74.78 7.45
N LEU A 124 32.03 74.64 6.19
CA LEU A 124 31.17 73.51 5.79
C LEU A 124 31.89 72.17 5.95
N GLU A 125 33.17 72.10 5.57
CA GLU A 125 34.00 70.90 5.75
C GLU A 125 34.13 70.51 7.22
N ASP A 126 34.43 71.47 8.09
CA ASP A 126 34.51 71.24 9.53
C ASP A 126 33.16 70.75 10.11
N TYR A 127 32.04 71.23 9.59
CA TYR A 127 30.72 70.74 9.98
C TYR A 127 30.47 69.30 9.50
N LEU A 128 30.75 68.98 8.23
CA LEU A 128 30.54 67.63 7.67
C LEU A 128 31.44 66.55 8.26
N LEU A 129 32.58 66.95 8.85
CA LEU A 129 33.50 66.07 9.58
C LEU A 129 33.14 65.91 11.06
N ASP A 130 32.11 66.60 11.56
CA ASP A 130 31.80 66.84 12.97
C ASP A 130 32.96 67.47 13.77
N ASN A 131 33.85 68.25 13.14
CA ASN A 131 34.83 69.08 13.86
C ASN A 131 34.13 70.27 14.55
N THR A 132 33.03 70.74 13.95
CA THR A 132 32.11 71.71 14.53
C THR A 132 30.70 71.14 14.51
N ALA A 133 29.91 71.48 15.52
CA ALA A 133 28.60 70.86 15.72
C ALA A 133 27.44 71.56 15.02
N TYR A 134 27.67 72.76 14.51
CA TYR A 134 26.65 73.58 13.86
C TYR A 134 27.33 74.66 13.02
N LEU A 135 26.63 75.10 11.97
CA LEU A 135 27.03 76.24 11.16
C LEU A 135 26.65 77.55 11.87
N PRO A 136 27.34 78.68 11.56
CA PRO A 136 27.00 80.00 12.10
C PRO A 136 25.53 80.39 11.94
N ALA A 137 24.88 79.93 10.87
CA ALA A 137 23.47 80.20 10.60
C ALA A 137 22.48 79.40 11.46
N HIS A 138 22.91 78.34 12.15
CA HIS A 138 22.01 77.52 13.00
C HIS A 138 21.76 78.24 14.33
N TRP A 139 20.70 79.06 14.35
CA TRP A 139 20.42 80.05 15.40
C TRP A 139 20.41 79.49 16.82
N GLU A 140 19.72 78.36 17.02
CA GLU A 140 19.46 77.76 18.33
C GLU A 140 20.72 77.28 19.06
N PHE A 141 21.83 77.06 18.35
CA PHE A 141 23.09 76.59 18.95
C PHE A 141 24.10 77.71 19.19
N GLN A 142 23.80 78.93 18.72
CA GLN A 142 24.65 80.10 18.93
C GLN A 142 24.52 80.61 20.37
N ASN A 143 25.64 81.10 20.92
CA ASN A 143 25.61 81.92 22.13
C ASN A 143 25.21 83.37 21.77
N GLU A 144 25.02 84.22 22.79
CA GLU A 144 24.60 85.61 22.60
C GLU A 144 25.46 86.40 21.60
N THR A 145 26.80 86.31 21.71
CA THR A 145 27.70 86.99 20.77
C THR A 145 27.53 86.48 19.34
N GLY A 146 27.40 85.16 19.16
CA GLY A 146 27.15 84.53 17.86
C GLY A 146 25.82 84.94 17.25
N LYS A 147 24.74 84.97 18.05
CA LYS A 147 23.41 85.42 17.62
C LYS A 147 23.43 86.89 17.19
N ILE A 148 24.08 87.76 17.96
CA ILE A 148 24.26 89.18 17.59
C ILE A 148 25.02 89.30 16.28
N SER A 149 26.20 88.66 16.16
CA SER A 149 26.99 88.73 14.93
C SER A 149 26.23 88.18 13.73
N ARG A 150 25.50 87.08 13.90
CA ARG A 150 24.67 86.48 12.83
C ARG A 150 23.55 87.42 12.39
N PHE A 151 22.84 88.03 13.34
CA PHE A 151 21.78 88.98 13.07
C PHE A 151 22.31 90.23 12.36
N GLU A 152 23.42 90.79 12.85
CA GLU A 152 24.08 91.95 12.26
C GLU A 152 24.61 91.67 10.86
N ASN A 153 25.20 90.49 10.63
CA ASN A 153 25.63 90.07 9.31
C ASN A 153 24.47 89.95 8.32
N TYR A 154 23.33 89.40 8.76
CA TYR A 154 22.15 89.29 7.92
C TYR A 154 21.63 90.67 7.50
N TYR A 155 21.39 91.58 8.44
CA TYR A 155 20.81 92.85 8.05
C TYR A 155 21.79 93.78 7.32
N ASN A 156 23.10 93.72 7.58
CA ASN A 156 24.08 94.56 6.86
C ASN A 156 24.36 94.08 5.43
N ASN A 157 24.18 92.79 5.13
CA ASN A 157 24.62 92.19 3.88
C ASN A 157 23.48 91.64 3.00
N VAL A 158 22.30 91.39 3.57
CA VAL A 158 21.24 90.61 2.91
C VAL A 158 19.87 91.27 3.04
N ASP A 159 19.52 91.77 4.23
CA ASP A 159 18.23 92.44 4.40
C ASP A 159 18.17 93.70 3.54
N ILE A 160 17.05 93.86 2.84
CA ILE A 160 16.77 94.99 1.93
C ILE A 160 15.48 95.69 2.34
N THR A 161 15.05 95.51 3.60
CA THR A 161 13.79 96.06 4.11
C THR A 161 13.79 97.60 4.04
N ASP A 162 14.94 98.24 4.24
CA ASP A 162 15.15 99.68 4.11
C ASP A 162 15.21 100.15 2.63
N GLU A 163 15.66 99.29 1.71
CA GLU A 163 15.86 99.59 0.28
C GLU A 163 14.59 99.50 -0.60
N HIS A 164 13.44 99.07 -0.06
CA HIS A 164 12.20 98.86 -0.81
C HIS A 164 11.80 100.09 -1.68
N PRO A 165 11.36 99.91 -2.96
CA PRO A 165 11.23 101.02 -3.91
C PRO A 165 10.24 102.13 -3.49
N PRO A 166 10.45 103.39 -3.95
CA PRO A 166 9.78 104.56 -3.39
C PRO A 166 8.30 104.67 -3.81
N GLY A 167 7.39 104.39 -2.87
CA GLY A 167 6.23 105.25 -2.58
C GLY A 167 4.88 104.56 -2.25
N PRO A 168 3.99 105.18 -1.44
CA PRO A 168 4.18 106.28 -0.48
C PRO A 168 4.18 105.79 0.98
N ASP A 169 4.77 106.60 1.87
CA ASP A 169 4.51 106.63 3.32
C ASP A 169 4.43 105.28 4.02
N TRP A 170 5.40 104.37 3.82
CA TRP A 170 5.48 103.22 4.71
C TRP A 170 5.69 103.70 6.14
N ASP A 171 4.77 103.30 7.01
CA ASP A 171 4.91 103.56 8.44
C ASP A 171 5.74 102.46 9.09
N CYS A 172 6.04 102.68 10.37
CA CYS A 172 6.84 101.78 11.18
C CYS A 172 6.30 100.34 11.20
N ASP A 173 4.97 100.17 11.15
CA ASP A 173 4.33 98.85 11.19
C ASP A 173 4.63 98.04 9.91
N GLN A 174 4.64 98.71 8.76
CA GLN A 174 4.89 98.08 7.46
C GLN A 174 6.35 97.66 7.31
N TYR A 175 7.30 98.51 7.72
CA TYR A 175 8.72 98.13 7.76
C TYR A 175 8.96 96.96 8.72
N SER A 176 8.36 97.00 9.91
CA SER A 176 8.49 95.92 10.90
C SER A 176 7.89 94.60 10.41
N MET A 177 6.76 94.65 9.70
CA MET A 177 6.15 93.45 9.10
C MET A 177 6.98 92.90 7.93
N GLN A 178 7.50 93.76 7.04
CA GLN A 178 8.36 93.32 5.93
C GLN A 178 9.64 92.66 6.45
N PHE A 179 10.25 93.23 7.50
CA PHE A 179 11.40 92.62 8.16
C PHE A 179 11.06 91.22 8.71
N MET A 180 9.90 91.04 9.35
CA MET A 180 9.47 89.71 9.81
C MET A 180 9.27 88.73 8.67
N ILE A 181 8.69 89.16 7.53
CA ILE A 181 8.56 88.34 6.33
C ILE A 181 9.94 87.86 5.87
N ASN A 182 10.92 88.76 5.78
CA ASN A 182 12.27 88.44 5.30
C ASN A 182 13.07 87.56 6.30
N SER A 183 12.97 87.86 7.60
CA SER A 183 13.78 87.21 8.63
C SER A 183 13.18 85.90 9.16
N THR A 184 11.89 85.91 9.49
CA THR A 184 11.20 84.80 10.18
C THR A 184 10.33 83.99 9.24
N GLY A 185 9.78 84.65 8.23
CA GLY A 185 8.87 84.05 7.28
C GLY A 185 7.41 84.06 7.70
N VAL A 186 6.57 83.97 6.68
CA VAL A 186 5.14 83.75 6.78
C VAL A 186 4.81 82.38 6.23
N GLU A 187 4.14 81.56 7.04
CA GLU A 187 3.57 80.29 6.60
C GLU A 187 2.27 80.51 5.81
N ASN A 188 2.03 79.65 4.82
CA ASN A 188 0.81 79.69 3.99
C ASN A 188 0.53 81.10 3.43
N ILE A 189 1.52 81.70 2.73
CA ILE A 189 1.42 83.06 2.15
C ILE A 189 0.15 83.23 1.32
N GLU A 190 -0.18 82.25 0.46
CA GLU A 190 -1.37 82.29 -0.40
C GLU A 190 -2.68 82.40 0.39
N GLY A 191 -2.74 81.81 1.60
CA GLY A 191 -3.88 81.87 2.50
C GLY A 191 -3.86 83.04 3.48
N SER A 192 -2.77 83.82 3.50
CA SER A 192 -2.59 84.89 4.48
C SER A 192 -3.35 86.17 4.11
N PRO A 193 -3.80 86.97 5.09
CA PRO A 193 -4.44 88.28 4.85
C PRO A 193 -3.47 89.39 4.42
N LEU A 194 -2.17 89.12 4.30
CA LEU A 194 -1.18 90.12 3.89
C LEU A 194 -1.31 90.42 2.39
N ASP A 195 -1.30 91.71 2.01
CA ASP A 195 -1.47 92.11 0.62
C ASP A 195 -0.16 91.90 -0.17
N PRO A 196 -0.13 91.02 -1.19
CA PRO A 196 1.05 90.78 -2.02
C PRO A 196 1.40 91.96 -2.96
N ASN A 197 0.55 92.99 -3.03
CA ASN A 197 0.91 94.25 -3.68
C ASN A 197 1.56 95.26 -2.72
N LEU A 198 1.44 95.02 -1.41
CA LEU A 198 2.07 95.84 -0.37
C LEU A 198 3.40 95.22 0.06
N TYR A 199 3.43 93.93 0.38
CA TYR A 199 4.64 93.24 0.87
C TYR A 199 5.33 92.41 -0.22
N ASP A 200 6.66 92.34 -0.15
CA ASP A 200 7.48 91.46 -0.98
C ASP A 200 7.71 90.11 -0.28
N PHE A 201 7.25 89.03 -0.90
CA PHE A 201 7.41 87.66 -0.40
C PHE A 201 8.57 86.90 -1.06
N SER A 202 9.32 87.52 -1.98
CA SER A 202 10.41 86.84 -2.69
C SER A 202 11.57 86.44 -1.78
N HIS A 203 11.71 87.10 -0.64
CA HIS A 203 12.74 86.87 0.38
C HIS A 203 12.17 86.22 1.66
N ASN A 204 11.00 85.58 1.59
CA ASN A 204 10.32 85.00 2.76
C ASN A 204 11.23 84.02 3.55
N ALA A 205 11.54 84.37 4.80
CA ALA A 205 12.52 83.75 5.70
C ALA A 205 13.91 83.46 5.14
N GLN A 206 14.36 84.30 4.23
CA GLN A 206 15.76 84.33 3.85
C GLN A 206 16.70 84.43 5.06
N GLY A 207 16.31 85.10 6.15
CA GLY A 207 17.11 85.18 7.37
C GLY A 207 17.07 83.92 8.25
N ASN A 208 15.96 83.17 8.22
CA ASN A 208 15.63 82.04 9.09
C ASN A 208 15.99 82.26 10.58
N MET A 209 15.48 83.34 11.15
CA MET A 209 15.71 83.72 12.54
C MET A 209 14.38 84.07 13.23
N PRO A 210 14.23 83.85 14.54
CA PRO A 210 13.00 84.14 15.26
C PRO A 210 12.86 85.65 15.53
N GLY A 211 12.50 86.42 14.51
CA GLY A 211 12.18 87.84 14.60
C GLY A 211 10.75 88.08 15.11
N TYR A 212 10.59 89.19 15.82
CA TYR A 212 9.34 89.59 16.45
C TYR A 212 8.99 91.04 16.10
N PHE A 213 7.70 91.33 16.04
CA PHE A 213 7.14 92.67 15.94
C PHE A 213 7.12 93.31 17.33
N VAL A 214 7.45 94.59 17.45
CA VAL A 214 7.40 95.30 18.73
C VAL A 214 6.59 96.57 18.59
N SER A 215 5.46 96.63 19.29
CA SER A 215 4.70 97.87 19.47
C SER A 215 5.33 98.69 20.60
N THR A 216 5.63 99.97 20.35
CA THR A 216 6.21 100.89 21.34
C THR A 216 5.80 102.34 21.03
N SER A 217 6.48 103.33 21.61
CA SER A 217 6.32 104.73 21.24
C SER A 217 7.67 105.42 21.12
N SER A 218 7.79 106.31 20.14
CA SER A 218 8.92 107.24 20.02
C SER A 218 9.02 108.18 21.22
N THR A 219 10.18 108.82 21.41
CA THR A 219 10.42 109.85 22.46
C THR A 219 9.54 111.10 22.34
N ASN A 220 8.77 111.22 21.26
CA ASN A 220 7.75 112.27 21.09
C ASN A 220 6.35 111.83 21.52
N GLY A 221 6.20 110.60 22.05
CA GLY A 221 4.93 110.01 22.48
C GLY A 221 4.03 109.56 21.31
N VAL A 222 4.58 109.38 20.11
CA VAL A 222 3.85 108.83 18.95
C VAL A 222 4.05 107.32 18.93
N GLY A 223 2.97 106.55 18.74
CA GLY A 223 3.05 105.10 18.56
C GLY A 223 4.01 104.74 17.43
N HIS A 224 4.84 103.73 17.66
CA HIS A 224 5.92 103.32 16.78
C HIS A 224 6.05 101.80 16.81
N ALA A 225 6.56 101.21 15.74
CA ALA A 225 6.83 99.79 15.65
C ALA A 225 8.25 99.52 15.18
N ILE A 226 8.89 98.57 15.85
CA ILE A 226 10.24 98.10 15.55
C ILE A 226 10.23 96.58 15.57
N ASN A 227 11.39 95.95 15.55
CA ASN A 227 11.52 94.51 15.74
C ASN A 227 12.35 94.17 16.96
N ALA A 228 12.23 92.93 17.42
CA ALA A 228 13.10 92.36 18.42
C ALA A 228 13.47 90.92 18.05
N ILE A 229 14.62 90.48 18.55
CA ILE A 229 15.05 89.10 18.46
C ILE A 229 15.75 88.70 19.77
N LEU A 230 15.50 87.48 20.26
CA LEU A 230 16.11 87.01 21.50
C LEU A 230 17.53 86.52 21.24
N VAL A 231 18.52 87.30 21.69
CA VAL A 231 19.94 86.96 21.58
C VAL A 231 20.50 86.36 22.87
N GLY A 232 19.96 86.75 24.03
CA GLY A 232 20.32 86.18 25.32
C GLY A 232 19.62 84.86 25.64
N ASP A 233 19.82 84.38 26.87
CA ASP A 233 19.30 83.09 27.33
C ASP A 233 17.99 83.21 28.14
N ASN A 234 17.49 84.44 28.38
CA ASN A 234 16.31 84.68 29.19
C ASN A 234 15.33 85.68 28.53
N PRO A 235 14.20 85.24 27.95
CA PRO A 235 13.23 86.15 27.35
C PRO A 235 12.49 87.05 28.35
N GLU A 236 12.54 86.74 29.65
CA GLU A 236 11.99 87.61 30.71
C GLU A 236 12.94 88.78 31.04
N ASP A 237 14.20 88.76 30.57
CA ASP A 237 15.12 89.88 30.71
C ASP A 237 15.09 90.75 29.45
N PHE A 238 14.65 92.00 29.60
CA PHE A 238 14.61 92.98 28.52
C PHE A 238 15.96 93.11 27.79
N ASN A 239 17.08 93.02 28.50
CA ASN A 239 18.41 93.16 27.90
C ASN A 239 18.86 91.93 27.10
N SER A 240 18.16 90.79 27.25
CA SER A 240 18.38 89.61 26.40
C SER A 240 17.78 89.78 25.00
N TRP A 241 16.94 90.79 24.79
CA TRP A 241 16.37 91.13 23.49
C TRP A 241 17.24 92.16 22.75
N TYR A 242 17.47 91.90 21.47
CA TYR A 242 18.06 92.85 20.55
C TYR A 242 16.92 93.59 19.83
N PHE A 243 16.70 94.85 20.18
CA PHE A 243 15.71 95.70 19.49
C PHE A 243 16.33 96.33 18.25
N TYR A 244 15.58 96.31 17.15
CA TYR A 244 16.05 96.64 15.81
C TYR A 244 15.08 97.57 15.10
N GLU A 245 15.58 98.68 14.57
CA GLU A 245 14.85 99.61 13.73
C GLU A 245 15.06 99.26 12.25
N PRO A 246 14.08 98.62 11.58
CA PRO A 246 14.19 98.17 10.18
C PRO A 246 14.21 99.32 9.16
N GLN A 247 13.93 100.56 9.57
CA GLN A 247 13.93 101.70 8.65
C GLN A 247 15.33 102.27 8.39
N ILE A 248 16.29 102.02 9.29
CA ILE A 248 17.64 102.61 9.26
C ILE A 248 18.73 101.60 9.66
N ASP A 249 18.38 100.32 9.74
CA ASP A 249 19.24 99.20 10.10
C ASP A 249 20.07 99.42 11.37
N ALA A 250 19.39 99.86 12.42
CA ALA A 250 20.03 100.27 13.67
C ALA A 250 19.48 99.52 14.87
N ARG A 251 20.38 99.16 15.80
CA ARG A 251 20.00 98.72 17.14
C ARG A 251 19.34 99.87 17.91
N VAL A 252 18.28 99.54 18.65
CA VAL A 252 17.50 100.49 19.46
C VAL A 252 17.74 100.23 20.94
N TYR A 253 17.93 101.31 21.71
CA TYR A 253 17.96 101.30 23.17
C TYR A 253 16.85 102.19 23.74
N PRO A 254 16.40 101.96 24.99
CA PRO A 254 15.49 102.89 25.66
C PRO A 254 16.06 104.32 25.67
N GLY A 255 15.25 105.27 25.22
CA GLY A 255 15.62 106.69 25.07
C GLY A 255 16.06 107.08 23.65
N ASP A 256 16.27 106.11 22.75
CA ASP A 256 16.46 106.40 21.32
C ASP A 256 15.15 106.86 20.68
N ILE A 257 15.23 107.49 19.51
CA ILE A 257 14.05 108.08 18.86
C ILE A 257 12.92 107.07 18.61
N SER A 258 13.27 105.80 18.39
CA SER A 258 12.35 104.71 18.13
C SER A 258 11.74 104.07 19.39
N MET A 259 12.24 104.39 20.60
CA MET A 259 11.74 103.83 21.86
C MET A 259 11.94 104.80 23.03
N ASP A 260 10.83 105.34 23.58
CA ASP A 260 10.86 106.20 24.76
C ASP A 260 11.27 105.42 26.01
N GLU A 261 12.15 106.01 26.84
CA GLU A 261 12.65 105.39 28.08
C GLU A 261 11.58 105.26 29.19
N ASN A 262 10.40 105.87 29.02
CA ASN A 262 9.28 105.87 29.96
C ASN A 262 7.97 105.35 29.32
N SER A 263 8.07 104.34 28.44
CA SER A 263 6.94 103.76 27.72
C SER A 263 7.01 102.23 27.66
N PHE A 264 6.08 101.60 26.96
CA PHE A 264 6.01 100.14 26.84
C PHE A 264 6.80 99.62 25.63
N ALA A 265 7.21 98.36 25.71
CA ALA A 265 7.68 97.56 24.58
C ALA A 265 6.90 96.23 24.57
N TYR A 266 5.96 96.11 23.63
CA TYR A 266 5.11 94.93 23.49
C TYR A 266 5.57 94.06 22.33
N ILE A 267 6.19 92.93 22.65
CA ILE A 267 6.76 91.97 21.70
C ILE A 267 5.68 90.99 21.27
N GLN A 268 5.52 90.83 19.96
CA GLN A 268 4.44 90.11 19.29
C GLN A 268 4.97 89.34 18.07
N ARG A 269 4.24 88.31 17.62
CA ARG A 269 4.59 87.54 16.41
C ARG A 269 3.38 87.35 15.51
N TYR A 270 3.57 87.55 14.21
CA TYR A 270 2.58 87.14 13.23
C TYR A 270 2.71 85.63 12.97
N ALA A 271 1.66 84.86 13.27
CA ALA A 271 1.71 83.40 13.27
C ALA A 271 0.53 82.79 12.51
N TYR A 272 0.75 81.61 11.93
CA TYR A 272 -0.29 80.73 11.37
C TYR A 272 -0.48 79.54 12.31
N PHE A 273 -1.64 79.43 12.95
CA PHE A 273 -1.88 78.43 14.00
C PHE A 273 -3.32 77.90 13.96
N TRP A 274 -3.53 76.71 14.50
CA TRP A 274 -4.84 76.12 14.72
C TRP A 274 -5.55 76.84 15.88
N SER A 275 -6.67 77.47 15.58
CA SER A 275 -7.57 78.00 16.60
C SER A 275 -8.56 76.92 17.01
N ASP A 276 -8.50 76.47 18.28
CA ASP A 276 -9.52 75.57 18.84
C ASP A 276 -10.92 76.22 18.86
N ILE A 277 -10.97 77.55 18.97
CA ILE A 277 -12.20 78.32 19.04
C ILE A 277 -12.91 78.30 17.67
N ASP A 278 -12.15 78.44 16.60
CA ASP A 278 -12.66 78.54 15.23
C ASP A 278 -12.58 77.21 14.46
N ASN A 279 -11.90 76.21 15.03
CA ASN A 279 -11.66 74.86 14.48
C ASN A 279 -11.09 74.92 13.06
N GLN A 280 -10.14 75.82 12.84
CA GLN A 280 -9.42 76.02 11.58
C GLN A 280 -8.07 76.67 11.86
N TYR A 281 -7.14 76.54 10.90
CA TYR A 281 -5.91 77.32 10.90
C TYR A 281 -6.21 78.78 10.53
N MET A 282 -5.57 79.71 11.23
CA MET A 282 -5.76 81.15 11.06
C MET A 282 -4.42 81.89 11.20
N HIS A 283 -4.33 83.04 10.54
CA HIS A 283 -3.26 84.01 10.78
C HIS A 283 -3.70 85.06 11.81
N ASN A 284 -2.83 85.36 12.78
CA ASN A 284 -3.05 86.48 13.70
C ASN A 284 -1.71 87.00 14.26
N ILE A 285 -1.73 88.21 14.82
CA ILE A 285 -0.63 88.72 15.64
C ILE A 285 -0.86 88.28 17.09
N GLU A 286 0.05 87.45 17.60
CA GLU A 286 0.03 86.92 18.96
C GLU A 286 1.03 87.65 19.86
N GLY A 287 0.61 88.00 21.07
CA GLY A 287 1.49 88.59 22.07
C GLY A 287 2.44 87.58 22.68
N ILE A 288 3.68 87.98 22.90
CA ILE A 288 4.73 87.15 23.52
C ILE A 288 5.02 87.65 24.93
N ILE A 289 5.46 88.90 25.06
CA ILE A 289 5.80 89.54 26.33
C ILE A 289 5.69 91.06 26.21
N GLU A 290 5.28 91.73 27.29
CA GLU A 290 5.17 93.18 27.39
C GLU A 290 6.03 93.69 28.55
N PHE A 291 6.87 94.68 28.25
CA PHE A 291 7.66 95.42 29.23
C PHE A 291 7.14 96.85 29.36
N ASP A 292 7.11 97.36 30.59
CA ASP A 292 6.96 98.78 30.90
C ASP A 292 8.33 99.33 31.30
N LEU A 293 8.71 100.46 30.69
CA LEU A 293 10.00 101.12 30.92
C LEU A 293 9.78 102.34 31.81
N GLU A 294 10.62 102.48 32.85
CA GLU A 294 10.69 103.69 33.68
C GLU A 294 12.16 104.16 33.74
N GLY A 295 12.48 105.26 33.06
CA GLY A 295 13.85 105.76 32.94
C GLY A 295 14.82 104.76 32.29
N GLY A 296 14.32 103.93 31.39
CA GLY A 296 15.05 102.88 30.68
C GLY A 296 15.17 101.55 31.43
N GLU A 297 14.70 101.47 32.67
CA GLU A 297 14.62 100.22 33.43
C GLU A 297 13.31 99.49 33.13
N ALA A 298 13.40 98.22 32.73
CA ALA A 298 12.26 97.43 32.29
C ALA A 298 11.63 96.59 33.41
N SER A 299 10.30 96.48 33.39
CA SER A 299 9.55 95.53 34.22
C SER A 299 8.45 94.85 33.40
N ILE A 300 8.21 93.56 33.63
CA ILE A 300 7.20 92.80 32.89
C ILE A 300 5.81 93.20 33.37
N THR A 301 4.93 93.60 32.46
CA THR A 301 3.50 93.87 32.74
C THR A 301 2.61 92.71 32.32
N TRP A 302 3.02 91.98 31.28
CA TRP A 302 2.29 90.82 30.77
C TRP A 302 3.24 89.87 30.05
N GLU A 303 2.96 88.57 30.12
CA GLU A 303 3.64 87.53 29.35
C GLU A 303 2.63 86.47 28.90
N SER A 304 2.87 85.86 27.75
CA SER A 304 2.08 84.73 27.30
C SER A 304 2.29 83.53 28.22
N SER A 305 1.21 82.82 28.57
CA SER A 305 1.31 81.58 29.35
C SER A 305 2.03 80.44 28.62
N SER A 306 2.25 80.60 27.32
CA SER A 306 2.92 79.62 26.46
C SER A 306 4.35 80.05 26.10
N LEU A 307 4.83 81.20 26.61
CA LEU A 307 6.20 81.65 26.40
C LEU A 307 7.19 80.61 26.94
N VAL A 308 8.10 80.16 26.09
CA VAL A 308 9.21 79.30 26.49
C VAL A 308 10.28 80.19 27.13
N VAL A 309 10.45 80.07 28.46
CA VAL A 309 11.38 80.90 29.24
C VAL A 309 12.76 80.28 29.47
N ASN A 310 12.92 78.99 29.18
CA ASN A 310 14.23 78.32 29.20
C ASN A 310 14.40 77.52 27.91
N GLN A 311 15.59 77.57 27.33
CA GLN A 311 15.93 76.71 26.19
C GLN A 311 15.82 75.22 26.61
N PRO A 312 15.02 74.40 25.91
CA PRO A 312 14.95 72.96 26.13
C PRO A 312 16.32 72.29 26.05
N VAL A 313 16.56 71.30 26.92
CA VAL A 313 17.86 70.61 27.02
C VAL A 313 18.18 69.87 25.72
N GLU A 314 17.17 69.28 25.09
CA GLU A 314 17.21 68.61 23.79
C GLU A 314 17.70 69.55 22.68
N GLN A 315 17.38 70.85 22.78
CA GLN A 315 17.79 71.90 21.84
C GLN A 315 19.17 72.49 22.18
N SER A 316 19.73 72.16 23.35
CA SER A 316 21.08 72.58 23.76
C SER A 316 22.17 71.58 23.34
N TYR A 317 21.80 70.36 22.94
CA TYR A 317 22.74 69.34 22.49
C TYR A 317 23.19 69.58 21.06
N LYS A 318 24.50 69.41 20.87
CA LYS A 318 25.23 69.72 19.65
C LYS A 318 25.34 68.52 18.70
N HIS A 319 25.24 67.29 19.23
CA HIS A 319 25.13 66.03 18.50
C HIS A 319 24.38 65.02 19.36
N PRO A 320 23.69 64.01 18.79
CA PRO A 320 22.99 62.99 19.54
C PRO A 320 23.89 62.01 20.33
N GLY A 321 25.23 62.04 20.11
CA GLY A 321 26.21 61.19 20.81
C GLY A 321 26.17 59.71 20.39
N GLY A 322 27.15 58.88 20.77
CA GLY A 322 27.11 57.42 20.57
C GLY A 322 28.41 56.78 20.03
N GLU A 323 28.50 55.45 20.13
CA GLU A 323 29.63 54.63 19.68
C GLU A 323 29.19 53.57 18.66
N MET A 324 29.91 53.50 17.54
CA MET A 324 29.68 52.50 16.50
C MET A 324 29.94 51.08 17.03
N PRO A 325 29.09 50.09 16.71
CA PRO A 325 29.37 48.70 17.06
C PRO A 325 30.66 48.20 16.40
N SER A 326 31.30 47.23 17.05
CA SER A 326 32.51 46.57 16.52
C SER A 326 32.22 45.70 15.31
N ASP A 327 33.26 45.42 14.52
CA ASP A 327 33.21 44.45 13.43
C ASP A 327 32.84 43.05 13.94
N VAL A 328 32.14 42.28 13.11
CA VAL A 328 31.60 40.96 13.49
C VAL A 328 31.75 39.97 12.34
N THR A 329 31.91 38.70 12.68
CA THR A 329 31.95 37.60 11.71
C THR A 329 30.76 36.67 11.94
N ILE A 330 30.04 36.35 10.86
CA ILE A 330 28.85 35.50 10.87
C ILE A 330 29.08 34.32 9.93
N ASP A 331 28.66 33.12 10.38
CA ASP A 331 28.66 31.93 9.54
C ASP A 331 27.46 31.95 8.58
N TYR A 332 27.69 31.65 7.30
CA TYR A 332 26.65 31.65 6.27
C TYR A 332 25.57 30.61 6.60
N GLN A 333 24.30 30.99 6.47
CA GLN A 333 23.16 30.11 6.70
C GLN A 333 22.06 30.42 5.69
N TYR A 334 21.84 29.50 4.74
CA TYR A 334 20.84 29.67 3.68
C TYR A 334 19.42 29.98 4.22
N ASP A 335 19.05 29.34 5.33
CA ASP A 335 17.73 29.50 5.96
C ASP A 335 17.57 30.83 6.73
N ASN A 336 18.65 31.59 6.93
CA ASN A 336 18.63 32.89 7.59
C ASN A 336 19.46 33.93 6.82
N PRO A 337 18.93 34.49 5.72
CA PRO A 337 19.68 35.40 4.87
C PRO A 337 19.84 36.82 5.45
N ASN A 338 19.24 37.11 6.62
CA ASN A 338 19.31 38.44 7.22
C ASN A 338 20.59 38.61 8.06
N TYR A 339 21.75 38.51 7.40
CA TYR A 339 23.07 38.67 8.01
C TYR A 339 23.31 40.08 8.55
N SER A 340 22.48 41.03 8.13
CA SER A 340 22.61 42.44 8.39
C SER A 340 21.63 42.92 9.47
N ASP A 341 20.96 42.03 10.20
CA ASP A 341 20.12 42.46 11.33
C ASP A 341 20.99 43.04 12.48
N PRO A 342 20.75 44.28 12.95
CA PRO A 342 21.42 44.84 14.13
C PRO A 342 21.25 43.99 15.39
N SER A 343 20.17 43.20 15.52
CA SER A 343 20.01 42.29 16.66
C SER A 343 21.12 41.24 16.75
N ASN A 344 21.76 40.94 15.62
CA ASN A 344 22.80 39.91 15.50
C ASN A 344 24.19 40.52 15.32
N THR A 345 24.26 41.77 14.84
CA THR A 345 25.51 42.45 14.46
C THR A 345 25.90 43.60 15.39
N GLY A 346 25.04 43.93 16.36
CA GLY A 346 25.22 45.09 17.24
C GLY A 346 24.56 46.34 16.67
N ASN A 347 24.18 47.25 17.57
CA ASN A 347 23.59 48.56 17.25
C ASN A 347 24.48 49.67 17.83
N VAL A 348 24.29 50.91 17.40
CA VAL A 348 24.99 52.07 17.98
C VAL A 348 24.54 52.23 19.43
N GLU A 349 25.51 52.29 20.35
CA GLU A 349 25.24 52.47 21.78
C GLU A 349 25.46 53.92 22.21
N GLY A 350 24.74 54.40 23.23
CA GLY A 350 24.96 55.74 23.80
C GLY A 350 24.41 56.90 22.98
N VAL A 351 23.58 56.62 21.97
CA VAL A 351 22.76 57.64 21.29
C VAL A 351 21.68 58.13 22.25
N ALA A 352 21.43 59.43 22.25
CA ALA A 352 20.39 60.03 23.08
C ALA A 352 19.00 59.45 22.76
N ASP A 353 18.16 59.29 23.77
CA ASP A 353 16.83 58.65 23.67
C ASP A 353 15.86 59.38 22.72
N TRP A 354 16.16 60.63 22.37
CA TRP A 354 15.40 61.48 21.45
C TRP A 354 15.96 61.48 20.01
N ALA A 355 16.85 60.55 19.69
CA ALA A 355 17.42 60.42 18.35
C ALA A 355 17.22 59.02 17.79
N SER A 356 16.89 58.98 16.51
CA SER A 356 16.67 57.77 15.74
C SER A 356 17.97 57.30 15.08
N VAL A 357 18.35 56.04 15.34
CA VAL A 357 19.49 55.39 14.67
C VAL A 357 19.04 54.74 13.37
N ILE A 358 19.71 55.09 12.28
CA ILE A 358 19.51 54.51 10.95
C ILE A 358 20.82 53.93 10.42
N TYR A 359 20.70 52.92 9.57
CA TYR A 359 21.84 52.29 8.92
C TYR A 359 21.59 52.01 7.44
N SER A 360 22.66 51.92 6.67
CA SER A 360 22.63 51.50 5.28
C SER A 360 23.78 50.52 4.99
N ASP A 361 23.47 49.48 4.24
CA ASP A 361 24.39 48.39 3.96
C ASP A 361 24.83 48.41 2.49
N SER A 362 26.11 48.11 2.28
CA SER A 362 26.66 47.76 0.96
C SER A 362 27.35 46.40 1.08
N ILE A 363 27.23 45.56 0.05
CA ILE A 363 27.63 44.15 0.12
C ILE A 363 28.60 43.82 -1.02
N THR A 364 29.63 43.00 -0.74
CA THR A 364 30.61 42.53 -1.74
C THR A 364 30.28 41.17 -2.33
N GLN A 365 29.10 40.61 -2.00
CA GLN A 365 28.65 39.31 -2.48
C GLN A 365 28.57 39.32 -4.01
N THR A 366 29.33 38.44 -4.64
CA THR A 366 29.41 38.31 -6.09
C THR A 366 29.38 36.84 -6.50
N GLY A 367 29.53 36.57 -7.80
CA GLY A 367 29.64 35.21 -8.31
C GLY A 367 28.31 34.45 -8.37
N GLY A 368 28.35 33.30 -9.03
CA GLY A 368 27.25 32.34 -9.02
C GLY A 368 27.29 31.49 -7.75
N ASN A 369 26.28 30.65 -7.58
CA ASN A 369 26.13 29.68 -6.50
C ASN A 369 27.23 28.57 -6.43
N TRP A 370 28.22 28.59 -7.32
CA TRP A 370 29.43 27.75 -7.26
C TRP A 370 30.73 28.53 -7.07
N ASP A 371 30.62 29.85 -6.87
CA ASP A 371 31.74 30.74 -6.60
C ASP A 371 31.82 30.97 -5.08
N SER A 372 33.00 30.82 -4.48
CA SER A 372 33.17 31.02 -3.04
C SER A 372 32.82 32.44 -2.60
N SER A 373 32.90 33.44 -3.50
CA SER A 373 32.51 34.83 -3.21
C SER A 373 31.00 35.04 -3.03
N HIS A 374 30.19 34.03 -3.33
CA HIS A 374 28.75 34.04 -3.03
C HIS A 374 28.47 33.76 -1.54
N TYR A 375 29.36 33.03 -0.87
CA TYR A 375 29.21 32.59 0.51
C TYR A 375 30.21 33.25 1.47
N ASN A 376 31.31 33.78 0.90
CA ASN A 376 32.36 34.50 1.59
C ASN A 376 32.41 35.93 1.08
N PHE A 377 31.80 36.85 1.82
CA PHE A 377 31.66 38.25 1.44
C PHE A 377 31.61 39.16 2.67
N GLU A 378 31.71 40.46 2.44
CA GLU A 378 31.66 41.49 3.46
C GLU A 378 30.44 42.37 3.24
N ILE A 379 29.78 42.74 4.33
CA ILE A 379 28.80 43.81 4.36
C ILE A 379 29.46 44.98 5.08
N PHE A 380 29.52 46.12 4.41
CA PHE A 380 29.93 47.37 5.02
C PHE A 380 28.70 48.18 5.38
N ARG A 381 28.54 48.43 6.68
CA ARG A 381 27.42 49.19 7.23
C ARG A 381 27.81 50.60 7.59
N SER A 382 27.06 51.55 7.06
CA SER A 382 27.11 52.94 7.48
C SER A 382 26.07 53.20 8.56
N TRP A 383 26.44 53.96 9.59
CA TRP A 383 25.60 54.28 10.74
C TRP A 383 25.40 55.79 10.86
N LYS A 384 24.16 56.21 11.08
CA LYS A 384 23.80 57.62 11.30
C LYS A 384 22.74 57.73 12.39
N ALA A 385 22.90 58.68 13.32
CA ALA A 385 21.83 59.10 14.22
C ALA A 385 21.25 60.41 13.72
N VAL A 386 19.94 60.52 13.82
CA VAL A 386 19.16 61.69 13.39
C VAL A 386 18.34 62.17 14.56
N SER A 387 18.43 63.47 14.88
CA SER A 387 17.62 64.06 15.94
C SER A 387 16.13 64.03 15.55
N ASP A 388 15.27 63.62 16.50
CA ASP A 388 13.82 63.62 16.28
C ASP A 388 13.23 65.06 16.33
N TYR A 389 14.01 66.06 16.76
CA TYR A 389 13.57 67.45 16.95
C TYR A 389 14.15 68.45 15.95
N SER A 390 15.35 68.22 15.42
CA SER A 390 15.99 69.10 14.44
C SER A 390 16.83 68.29 13.46
N PRO A 391 16.40 68.15 12.19
CA PRO A 391 17.09 67.31 11.20
C PRO A 391 18.46 67.87 10.79
N ILE A 392 18.80 69.08 11.26
CA ILE A 392 20.11 69.68 11.10
C ILE A 392 21.14 68.91 11.97
N ILE A 393 20.74 68.40 13.14
CA ILE A 393 21.65 67.77 14.11
C ILE A 393 21.70 66.26 13.89
N ASP A 394 22.51 65.83 12.93
CA ASP A 394 22.79 64.42 12.69
C ASP A 394 24.22 64.06 13.07
N THR A 395 24.52 62.76 13.22
CA THR A 395 25.90 62.29 13.46
C THR A 395 26.14 61.00 12.72
N THR A 396 27.22 60.95 11.94
CA THR A 396 27.59 59.77 11.15
C THR A 396 28.71 59.01 11.84
N TYR A 397 28.46 57.82 12.36
CA TYR A 397 29.48 57.09 13.16
C TYR A 397 30.44 56.27 12.30
N GLY A 398 30.02 55.84 11.11
CA GLY A 398 30.83 55.07 10.17
C GLY A 398 30.24 55.08 8.78
N SER A 399 31.09 55.09 7.74
CA SER A 399 30.65 55.17 6.36
C SER A 399 31.72 54.67 5.38
N ILE A 400 31.33 53.91 4.36
CA ILE A 400 32.27 53.55 3.28
C ILE A 400 32.55 54.73 2.34
N ASN A 401 31.76 55.78 2.44
CA ASN A 401 31.97 56.95 1.61
C ASN A 401 33.28 57.62 2.09
N PRO A 402 34.32 57.66 1.24
CA PRO A 402 35.67 58.10 1.63
C PRO A 402 35.71 59.53 2.14
N VAL A 403 34.65 60.29 1.88
CA VAL A 403 34.55 61.69 2.24
C VAL A 403 34.32 61.90 3.74
N TYR A 404 33.63 61.00 4.42
CA TYR A 404 33.46 61.09 5.88
C TYR A 404 34.72 60.69 6.66
N ASN A 405 35.69 60.02 6.01
CA ASN A 405 36.92 59.52 6.63
C ASN A 405 36.70 58.73 7.95
N ARG A 406 35.57 58.02 8.05
CA ARG A 406 35.20 57.18 9.20
C ARG A 406 34.94 55.76 8.74
N PRO A 407 35.66 54.74 9.22
CA PRO A 407 35.45 53.37 8.77
C PRO A 407 34.01 52.91 9.06
N ALA A 408 33.38 52.28 8.08
CA ALA A 408 32.12 51.56 8.27
C ALA A 408 32.32 50.37 9.22
N GLN A 409 31.24 49.90 9.85
CA GLN A 409 31.25 48.59 10.52
C GLN A 409 31.38 47.51 9.44
N VAL A 410 32.32 46.60 9.63
CA VAL A 410 32.54 45.45 8.74
C VAL A 410 31.86 44.21 9.34
N ILE A 411 30.93 43.62 8.58
CA ILE A 411 30.32 42.33 8.89
C ILE A 411 30.85 41.32 7.88
N THR A 412 31.71 40.42 8.33
CA THR A 412 32.26 39.35 7.49
C THR A 412 31.32 38.16 7.51
N VAL A 413 30.72 37.82 6.37
CA VAL A 413 29.97 36.58 6.19
C VAL A 413 30.91 35.57 5.54
N GLN A 414 31.07 34.42 6.16
CA GLN A 414 31.92 33.34 5.64
C GLN A 414 31.26 31.99 5.87
N ASP A 415 31.56 31.04 5.00
CA ASP A 415 31.07 29.69 5.12
C ASP A 415 32.21 28.75 5.54
N THR A 416 32.20 28.40 6.83
CA THR A 416 33.26 27.59 7.46
C THR A 416 32.78 26.20 7.85
N THR A 417 31.49 25.95 7.69
CA THR A 417 30.87 24.71 8.08
C THR A 417 31.18 23.65 7.03
N ARG A 418 31.56 22.45 7.49
CA ARG A 418 31.82 21.35 6.57
C ARG A 418 30.50 20.70 6.13
N PRO A 419 30.38 20.30 4.86
CA PRO A 419 29.25 19.52 4.41
C PRO A 419 29.17 18.18 5.15
N TYR A 420 27.99 17.56 5.12
CA TYR A 420 27.67 16.34 5.84
C TYR A 420 26.95 15.31 4.98
N PHE A 421 27.19 14.03 5.26
CA PHE A 421 26.42 12.93 4.66
C PHE A 421 25.14 12.69 5.48
N THR A 422 24.03 12.51 4.78
CA THR A 422 22.74 12.07 5.35
C THR A 422 22.58 10.55 5.23
N TYR A 423 23.16 9.98 4.17
CA TYR A 423 23.21 8.54 3.94
C TYR A 423 24.55 8.18 3.32
N VAL A 424 25.17 7.13 3.88
CA VAL A 424 26.37 6.49 3.36
C VAL A 424 26.08 5.00 3.29
N GLU A 425 26.41 4.38 2.17
CA GLU A 425 26.31 2.93 2.00
C GLU A 425 27.26 2.21 2.99
N GLY A 426 26.83 1.08 3.54
CA GLY A 426 27.65 0.27 4.44
C GLY A 426 28.60 -0.66 3.69
N ASP A 427 29.51 -1.31 4.42
CA ASP A 427 30.25 -2.44 3.88
C ASP A 427 29.28 -3.59 3.55
N GLN A 428 29.47 -4.25 2.41
CA GLN A 428 28.60 -5.33 1.92
C GLN A 428 29.41 -6.54 1.51
N ASP A 429 28.94 -7.74 1.89
CA ASP A 429 29.41 -9.02 1.35
C ASP A 429 28.38 -9.48 0.32
N LEU A 430 28.78 -9.57 -0.95
CA LEU A 430 27.89 -9.87 -2.08
C LEU A 430 28.33 -11.14 -2.80
N LEU A 431 27.35 -11.86 -3.34
CA LEU A 431 27.60 -12.87 -4.36
C LEU A 431 27.73 -12.19 -5.72
N PHE A 432 28.57 -12.74 -6.61
CA PHE A 432 28.81 -12.17 -7.93
C PHE A 432 27.52 -11.99 -8.76
N SER A 433 26.55 -12.91 -8.63
CA SER A 433 25.25 -12.80 -9.30
C SER A 433 24.35 -11.67 -8.78
N GLU A 434 24.60 -11.18 -7.57
CA GLU A 434 23.85 -10.09 -6.92
C GLU A 434 24.58 -8.74 -7.01
N TYR A 435 25.84 -8.75 -7.46
CA TYR A 435 26.68 -7.58 -7.53
C TYR A 435 26.13 -6.53 -8.51
N SER A 436 26.05 -5.30 -8.03
CA SER A 436 25.82 -4.11 -8.84
C SER A 436 26.62 -2.94 -8.24
N PRO A 437 27.05 -1.96 -9.07
CA PRO A 437 27.76 -0.80 -8.54
C PRO A 437 26.93 -0.07 -7.49
N ALA A 438 27.56 0.32 -6.38
CA ALA A 438 26.87 1.01 -5.30
C ALA A 438 26.16 2.29 -5.79
N ASP A 439 25.04 2.66 -5.16
CA ASP A 439 24.41 3.97 -5.37
C ASP A 439 25.27 5.09 -4.77
N GLN A 440 25.20 6.31 -5.33
CA GLN A 440 25.96 7.44 -4.81
C GLN A 440 25.44 7.87 -3.43
N SER A 441 26.34 8.12 -2.46
CA SER A 441 25.95 8.66 -1.15
C SER A 441 25.17 9.98 -1.29
N THR A 442 24.39 10.33 -0.26
CA THR A 442 23.64 11.59 -0.23
C THR A 442 24.04 12.44 0.98
N GLY A 443 23.82 13.75 0.89
CA GLY A 443 24.27 14.69 1.91
C GLY A 443 23.62 16.05 1.80
N GLY A 444 24.21 17.03 2.49
CA GLY A 444 23.76 18.41 2.53
C GLY A 444 24.84 19.33 3.07
N ASP A 445 24.52 20.62 3.07
CA ASP A 445 25.39 21.70 3.55
C ASP A 445 24.56 22.91 4.02
N ASN A 446 25.11 23.76 4.90
CA ASN A 446 24.47 25.00 5.39
C ASN A 446 24.34 26.08 4.30
N SER A 447 25.19 26.04 3.27
CA SER A 447 25.05 26.88 2.08
C SER A 447 23.87 26.48 1.18
N GLY A 448 23.31 25.28 1.39
CA GLY A 448 22.30 24.67 0.52
C GLY A 448 22.84 24.18 -0.82
N VAL A 449 24.14 24.34 -1.10
CA VAL A 449 24.79 23.91 -2.35
C VAL A 449 25.98 23.02 -2.03
N TYR A 450 26.00 21.83 -2.63
CA TYR A 450 27.07 20.86 -2.46
C TYR A 450 27.17 19.96 -3.69
N ALA A 451 28.29 19.28 -3.83
CA ALA A 451 28.50 18.24 -4.82
C ALA A 451 29.15 17.03 -4.15
N ILE A 452 28.88 15.86 -4.73
CA ILE A 452 29.47 14.59 -4.29
C ILE A 452 30.24 14.03 -5.48
N GLY A 453 31.54 13.84 -5.29
CA GLY A 453 32.40 13.09 -6.20
C GLY A 453 32.60 11.67 -5.67
N ARG A 454 32.61 10.69 -6.57
CA ARG A 454 32.92 9.29 -6.24
C ARG A 454 34.19 8.85 -6.94
N ASN A 455 35.09 8.22 -6.19
CA ASN A 455 36.20 7.46 -6.73
C ASN A 455 36.05 5.98 -6.34
N VAL A 456 36.31 5.08 -7.27
CA VAL A 456 36.19 3.63 -7.07
C VAL A 456 37.54 3.00 -7.37
N SER A 457 38.05 2.21 -6.43
CA SER A 457 39.22 1.36 -6.61
C SER A 457 38.76 -0.09 -6.55
N SER A 458 39.05 -0.86 -7.59
CA SER A 458 38.71 -2.28 -7.70
C SER A 458 39.99 -3.09 -7.91
N ASP A 459 40.08 -4.27 -7.29
CA ASP A 459 41.10 -5.28 -7.59
C ASP A 459 40.59 -6.40 -8.50
N GLN A 460 39.38 -6.26 -9.06
CA GLN A 460 38.79 -7.23 -9.98
C GLN A 460 39.70 -7.52 -11.18
N GLY A 461 39.96 -8.80 -11.44
CA GLY A 461 40.66 -9.24 -12.63
C GLY A 461 39.85 -9.00 -13.90
N GLU A 462 40.51 -8.76 -15.04
CA GLU A 462 39.82 -8.50 -16.32
C GLU A 462 39.45 -9.78 -17.10
N ASP A 463 40.03 -10.94 -16.77
CA ASP A 463 39.83 -12.21 -17.49
C ASP A 463 38.70 -13.03 -16.87
N PRO A 464 37.55 -13.22 -17.55
CA PRO A 464 36.42 -14.00 -17.05
C PRO A 464 36.70 -15.49 -16.81
N ASN A 465 37.88 -15.99 -17.19
CA ASN A 465 38.32 -17.36 -16.93
C ASN A 465 39.26 -17.46 -15.71
N SER A 466 39.49 -16.36 -15.00
CA SER A 466 40.29 -16.32 -13.77
C SER A 466 39.39 -16.19 -12.53
N CYS A 467 39.81 -16.80 -11.42
CA CYS A 467 39.04 -16.74 -10.17
C CYS A 467 38.92 -15.31 -9.60
N ASP A 468 39.94 -14.49 -9.83
CA ASP A 468 40.00 -13.07 -9.39
C ASP A 468 39.01 -12.16 -10.17
N PHE A 469 38.35 -12.66 -11.23
CA PHE A 469 37.26 -11.93 -11.89
C PHE A 469 35.97 -11.98 -11.08
N TYR A 470 35.74 -13.07 -10.34
CA TYR A 470 34.52 -13.32 -9.56
C TYR A 470 34.72 -13.03 -8.06
N ASN A 471 35.97 -12.97 -7.59
CA ASN A 471 36.31 -12.66 -6.21
C ASN A 471 37.17 -11.40 -6.18
N PHE A 472 36.62 -10.30 -5.68
CA PHE A 472 37.27 -9.00 -5.67
C PHE A 472 36.65 -8.07 -4.63
N ASP A 473 37.42 -7.05 -4.24
CA ASP A 473 36.99 -5.96 -3.39
C ASP A 473 36.91 -4.65 -4.19
N GLU A 474 35.78 -3.96 -4.06
CA GLU A 474 35.65 -2.56 -4.50
C GLU A 474 35.58 -1.62 -3.32
N ILE A 475 36.54 -0.68 -3.28
CA ILE A 475 36.59 0.38 -2.29
C ILE A 475 36.04 1.65 -2.92
N TYR A 476 34.92 2.11 -2.37
CA TYR A 476 34.26 3.34 -2.75
C TYR A 476 34.71 4.46 -1.83
N THR A 477 35.15 5.58 -2.39
CA THR A 477 35.44 6.82 -1.66
C THR A 477 34.54 7.92 -2.19
N ASP A 478 33.59 8.34 -1.36
CA ASP A 478 32.71 9.47 -1.66
C ASP A 478 33.22 10.73 -0.94
N SER A 479 33.43 11.79 -1.72
CA SER A 479 33.87 13.10 -1.25
C SER A 479 32.74 14.11 -1.47
N ILE A 480 32.17 14.63 -0.37
CA ILE A 480 31.22 15.75 -0.42
C ILE A 480 31.96 17.06 -0.20
N TYR A 481 31.71 18.05 -1.06
CA TYR A 481 32.33 19.37 -0.99
C TYR A 481 31.34 20.48 -1.36
N ASP A 482 31.57 21.66 -0.80
CA ASP A 482 30.79 22.87 -1.05
C ASP A 482 31.55 23.86 -1.97
N PRO A 483 30.90 24.95 -2.43
CA PRO A 483 31.53 26.01 -3.21
C PRO A 483 32.63 26.80 -2.47
N SER A 484 32.61 26.78 -1.14
CA SER A 484 33.58 27.47 -0.27
C SER A 484 34.89 26.69 -0.11
N GLY A 485 34.91 25.43 -0.55
CA GLY A 485 36.05 24.54 -0.50
C GLY A 485 36.12 23.69 0.77
N ASN A 486 35.08 23.70 1.61
CA ASN A 486 35.00 22.73 2.71
C ASN A 486 34.59 21.38 2.14
N TRP A 487 35.15 20.31 2.72
CA TRP A 487 34.91 18.96 2.24
C TRP A 487 34.94 17.93 3.36
N ARG A 488 34.37 16.76 3.07
CA ARG A 488 34.39 15.56 3.92
C ARG A 488 34.38 14.32 3.05
N ASP A 489 35.16 13.32 3.46
CA ASP A 489 35.21 12.01 2.81
C ASP A 489 34.57 10.93 3.67
N THR A 490 34.10 9.89 3.00
CA THR A 490 33.70 8.61 3.60
C THR A 490 34.11 7.46 2.68
N THR A 491 34.34 6.28 3.26
CA THR A 491 34.74 5.08 2.54
C THR A 491 33.93 3.88 3.00
N PHE A 492 33.58 3.00 2.05
CA PHE A 492 32.95 1.70 2.30
C PHE A 492 33.42 0.68 1.25
N THR A 493 33.29 -0.60 1.56
CA THR A 493 33.81 -1.70 0.73
C THR A 493 32.72 -2.69 0.36
N PHE A 494 32.68 -3.06 -0.92
CA PHE A 494 31.90 -4.21 -1.39
C PHE A 494 32.86 -5.37 -1.64
N SER A 495 32.72 -6.44 -0.86
CA SER A 495 33.47 -7.68 -1.01
C SER A 495 32.62 -8.67 -1.81
N VAL A 496 33.02 -8.92 -3.04
CA VAL A 496 32.29 -9.78 -3.98
C VAL A 496 32.98 -11.14 -4.02
N SER A 497 32.17 -12.19 -3.90
CA SER A 497 32.64 -13.58 -3.96
C SER A 497 31.89 -14.38 -5.02
N LEU A 498 32.56 -15.38 -5.58
CA LEU A 498 31.93 -16.30 -6.52
C LEU A 498 30.76 -17.02 -5.84
N ASP A 499 29.62 -17.06 -6.54
CA ASP A 499 28.45 -17.82 -6.09
C ASP A 499 28.79 -19.28 -5.79
N PRO A 500 28.28 -19.87 -4.69
CA PRO A 500 28.47 -21.29 -4.45
C PRO A 500 27.75 -22.11 -5.52
N ASN A 501 28.36 -23.25 -5.90
CA ASN A 501 27.71 -24.22 -6.78
C ASN A 501 26.37 -24.67 -6.17
N GLN A 502 25.40 -25.00 -7.03
CA GLN A 502 24.09 -25.51 -6.63
C GLN A 502 23.72 -26.73 -7.46
N TRP A 503 23.10 -27.73 -6.83
CA TRP A 503 22.53 -28.87 -7.53
C TRP A 503 21.24 -28.44 -8.25
N ASP A 504 21.16 -28.71 -9.54
CA ASP A 504 19.97 -28.54 -10.37
C ASP A 504 19.07 -29.80 -10.27
N SER A 505 19.68 -30.98 -10.35
CA SER A 505 19.01 -32.26 -10.14
C SER A 505 19.93 -33.26 -9.44
N GLN A 506 19.39 -33.93 -8.43
CA GLN A 506 20.04 -35.00 -7.68
C GLN A 506 19.34 -36.33 -7.99
N PRO A 507 20.05 -37.36 -8.49
CA PRO A 507 19.49 -38.70 -8.64
C PRO A 507 19.07 -39.24 -7.28
N ALA A 508 17.82 -39.68 -7.16
CA ALA A 508 17.29 -40.21 -5.90
C ALA A 508 17.91 -41.57 -5.55
N ASP A 509 17.86 -41.93 -4.26
CA ASP A 509 18.14 -43.29 -3.80
C ASP A 509 17.23 -44.27 -4.54
N THR A 510 17.80 -45.41 -4.95
CA THR A 510 17.08 -46.37 -5.80
C THR A 510 17.37 -47.81 -5.40
N SER A 511 16.51 -48.72 -5.83
CA SER A 511 16.72 -50.16 -5.68
C SER A 511 16.72 -50.83 -7.05
N VAL A 512 17.70 -51.69 -7.31
CA VAL A 512 17.85 -52.43 -8.55
C VAL A 512 18.04 -53.92 -8.28
N ILE A 513 17.75 -54.74 -9.28
CA ILE A 513 17.99 -56.18 -9.21
C ILE A 513 19.45 -56.46 -9.54
N PHE A 514 20.06 -57.42 -8.86
CA PHE A 514 21.42 -57.89 -9.13
C PHE A 514 21.66 -58.17 -10.62
N GLY A 515 22.76 -57.62 -11.15
CA GLY A 515 23.10 -57.69 -12.58
C GLY A 515 22.61 -56.51 -13.43
N THR A 516 21.82 -55.59 -12.87
CA THR A 516 21.45 -54.33 -13.54
C THR A 516 22.67 -53.39 -13.65
N ASP A 517 22.80 -52.67 -14.77
CA ASP A 517 23.82 -51.62 -14.91
C ASP A 517 23.52 -50.46 -13.94
N VAL A 518 24.44 -50.18 -13.03
CA VAL A 518 24.32 -49.11 -12.03
C VAL A 518 25.01 -47.82 -12.44
N SER A 519 25.55 -47.74 -13.66
CA SER A 519 26.22 -46.53 -14.14
C SER A 519 25.27 -45.32 -14.18
N PRO A 520 25.80 -44.09 -14.04
CA PRO A 520 25.03 -42.87 -14.28
C PRO A 520 24.29 -42.80 -15.61
N ASP A 521 24.79 -43.45 -16.67
CA ASP A 521 24.12 -43.46 -17.98
C ASP A 521 22.78 -44.21 -17.92
N ASN A 522 22.66 -45.21 -17.05
CA ASN A 522 21.43 -45.97 -16.84
C ASN A 522 20.56 -45.41 -15.70
N LEU A 523 21.17 -44.95 -14.60
CA LEU A 523 20.45 -44.48 -13.41
C LEU A 523 20.20 -42.96 -13.38
N GLY A 524 20.78 -42.21 -14.32
CA GLY A 524 20.72 -40.76 -14.42
C GLY A 524 21.95 -40.07 -13.82
N TRP A 525 22.42 -39.03 -14.53
CA TRP A 525 23.48 -38.14 -14.05
C TRP A 525 22.93 -37.08 -13.10
N ALA A 526 23.71 -36.71 -12.09
CA ALA A 526 23.47 -35.47 -11.36
C ALA A 526 23.79 -34.25 -12.24
N THR A 527 23.04 -33.17 -12.07
CA THR A 527 23.29 -31.88 -12.74
C THR A 527 23.48 -30.79 -11.69
N ALA A 528 24.43 -29.89 -11.93
CA ALA A 528 24.67 -28.73 -11.08
C ALA A 528 24.97 -27.52 -11.96
N PHE A 529 24.78 -26.33 -11.39
CA PHE A 529 25.07 -25.05 -12.03
C PHE A 529 25.69 -24.11 -11.01
N ASN A 530 26.40 -23.11 -11.53
CA ASN A 530 26.83 -21.97 -10.73
C ASN A 530 25.99 -20.75 -11.13
N PRO A 531 25.31 -20.07 -10.20
CA PRO A 531 24.51 -18.89 -10.50
C PRO A 531 25.26 -17.75 -11.20
N ALA A 532 26.59 -17.64 -11.01
CA ALA A 532 27.44 -16.68 -11.73
C ALA A 532 27.69 -17.06 -13.20
N GLY A 533 27.13 -18.18 -13.69
CA GLY A 533 27.32 -18.68 -15.05
C GLY A 533 28.65 -19.40 -15.28
N VAL A 534 29.40 -19.69 -14.21
CA VAL A 534 30.62 -20.50 -14.27
C VAL A 534 30.28 -21.95 -14.60
N GLY A 535 31.08 -22.57 -15.47
CA GLY A 535 30.91 -23.98 -15.81
C GLY A 535 31.15 -24.87 -14.58
N VAL A 536 30.33 -25.91 -14.41
CA VAL A 536 30.46 -26.87 -13.32
C VAL A 536 30.72 -28.26 -13.90
N ASN A 537 31.80 -28.89 -13.46
CA ASN A 537 32.17 -30.26 -13.83
C ASN A 537 31.65 -31.23 -12.77
N ILE A 538 30.94 -32.27 -13.21
CA ILE A 538 30.40 -33.32 -12.34
C ILE A 538 31.28 -34.55 -12.41
N THR A 539 31.65 -35.07 -11.25
CA THR A 539 32.33 -36.36 -11.10
C THR A 539 31.60 -37.22 -10.06
N TYR A 540 31.86 -38.53 -10.07
CA TYR A 540 31.30 -39.45 -9.08
C TYR A 540 32.33 -40.51 -8.68
N GLU A 541 32.19 -41.00 -7.46
CA GLU A 541 32.95 -42.12 -6.91
C GLU A 541 32.00 -43.09 -6.19
N ASP A 542 32.14 -44.38 -6.48
CA ASP A 542 31.31 -45.44 -5.91
C ASP A 542 32.07 -46.21 -4.85
N ASP A 543 31.46 -46.31 -3.67
CA ASP A 543 31.90 -47.21 -2.60
C ASP A 543 30.85 -48.31 -2.40
N SER A 544 31.24 -49.57 -2.56
CA SER A 544 30.35 -50.73 -2.52
C SER A 544 30.68 -51.62 -1.33
N ASN A 545 29.65 -52.06 -0.61
CA ASN A 545 29.80 -53.04 0.47
C ASN A 545 29.54 -54.50 0.02
N GLN A 546 29.56 -54.77 -1.30
CA GLN A 546 29.32 -56.11 -1.85
C GLN A 546 30.22 -57.18 -1.21
N GLY A 547 29.59 -58.25 -0.75
CA GLY A 547 30.25 -59.39 -0.11
C GLY A 547 30.95 -60.35 -1.08
N GLU A 548 31.50 -61.46 -0.57
CA GLU A 548 32.15 -62.48 -1.38
C GLU A 548 31.14 -63.38 -2.12
N GLU A 549 31.51 -63.86 -3.32
CA GLU A 549 30.69 -64.74 -4.17
C GLU A 549 30.21 -65.99 -3.40
N GLY A 550 28.91 -66.29 -3.50
CA GLY A 550 28.25 -67.38 -2.77
C GLY A 550 27.65 -66.99 -1.41
N THR A 551 27.67 -65.71 -1.04
CA THR A 551 26.94 -65.17 0.12
C THR A 551 25.74 -64.33 -0.31
N CYS A 552 24.74 -64.15 0.56
CA CYS A 552 23.64 -63.25 0.23
C CYS A 552 24.13 -61.81 0.00
N GLU A 553 25.18 -61.39 0.71
CA GLU A 553 25.80 -60.06 0.58
C GLU A 553 26.45 -59.83 -0.80
N PHE A 554 26.67 -60.89 -1.60
CA PHE A 554 27.15 -60.75 -2.98
C PHE A 554 26.08 -60.23 -3.93
N VAL A 555 24.81 -60.57 -3.69
CA VAL A 555 23.65 -60.22 -4.51
C VAL A 555 22.70 -59.24 -3.83
N ASN A 556 22.93 -58.97 -2.55
CA ASN A 556 22.19 -58.04 -1.70
C ASN A 556 23.18 -57.07 -1.02
N TYR A 557 23.38 -55.89 -1.58
CA TYR A 557 24.39 -54.92 -1.11
C TYR A 557 24.01 -53.49 -1.47
N ASP A 558 24.67 -52.52 -0.84
CA ASP A 558 24.52 -51.09 -1.11
C ASP A 558 25.75 -50.53 -1.81
N ILE A 559 25.51 -49.65 -2.77
CA ILE A 559 26.53 -48.77 -3.35
C ILE A 559 26.22 -47.34 -2.86
N ASN A 560 27.17 -46.73 -2.18
CA ASN A 560 27.13 -45.31 -1.83
C ASN A 560 27.92 -44.53 -2.89
N ARG A 561 27.20 -43.85 -3.78
CA ARG A 561 27.78 -43.00 -4.82
C ARG A 561 27.91 -41.58 -4.31
N THR A 562 29.13 -41.07 -4.23
CA THR A 562 29.39 -39.66 -3.91
C THR A 562 29.53 -38.86 -5.20
N TRP A 563 28.63 -37.90 -5.40
CA TRP A 563 28.67 -36.93 -6.49
C TRP A 563 29.41 -35.68 -6.04
N THR A 564 30.36 -35.22 -6.86
CA THR A 564 31.16 -34.01 -6.63
C THR A 564 30.95 -33.05 -7.79
N ALA A 565 30.47 -31.84 -7.50
CA ALA A 565 30.33 -30.76 -8.46
C ALA A 565 31.40 -29.69 -8.17
N GLU A 566 32.38 -29.57 -9.08
CA GLU A 566 33.50 -28.64 -9.00
C GLU A 566 33.34 -27.53 -10.05
N ASP A 567 33.45 -26.27 -9.64
CA ASP A 567 33.44 -25.18 -10.62
C ASP A 567 34.76 -25.17 -11.41
N SER A 568 34.69 -24.79 -12.70
CA SER A 568 35.83 -24.93 -13.61
C SER A 568 36.89 -23.83 -13.48
N ILE A 569 36.73 -22.86 -12.55
CA ILE A 569 37.55 -21.64 -12.50
C ILE A 569 38.26 -21.48 -11.15
N CYS A 570 37.50 -21.47 -10.05
CA CYS A 570 37.96 -21.34 -8.66
C CYS A 570 38.14 -22.69 -7.95
N GLY A 571 37.58 -23.79 -8.48
CA GLY A 571 37.75 -25.14 -7.94
C GLY A 571 37.01 -25.40 -6.63
N SER A 572 35.97 -24.61 -6.33
CA SER A 572 35.08 -24.85 -5.20
C SER A 572 34.20 -26.07 -5.48
N THR A 573 33.97 -26.89 -4.45
CA THR A 573 33.25 -28.15 -4.58
C THR A 573 32.05 -28.23 -3.65
N ILE A 574 30.97 -28.85 -4.13
CA ILE A 574 29.85 -29.34 -3.32
C ILE A 574 29.68 -30.84 -3.54
N ASN A 575 29.28 -31.55 -2.49
CA ASN A 575 29.16 -33.01 -2.52
C ASN A 575 27.76 -33.46 -2.06
N TYR A 576 27.30 -34.59 -2.58
CA TYR A 576 26.08 -35.28 -2.16
C TYR A 576 26.25 -36.80 -2.35
N THR A 577 25.61 -37.61 -1.49
CA THR A 577 25.69 -39.07 -1.55
C THR A 577 24.33 -39.67 -1.89
N GLN A 578 24.30 -40.50 -2.94
CA GLN A 578 23.17 -41.33 -3.36
C GLN A 578 23.40 -42.78 -2.92
N THR A 579 22.40 -43.44 -2.37
CA THR A 579 22.45 -44.87 -2.04
C THR A 579 21.68 -45.69 -3.08
N ILE A 580 22.35 -46.70 -3.66
CA ILE A 580 21.77 -47.66 -4.60
C ILE A 580 21.75 -49.02 -3.92
N HIS A 581 20.54 -49.51 -3.61
CA HIS A 581 20.35 -50.82 -3.01
C HIS A 581 20.21 -51.88 -4.11
N VAL A 582 21.13 -52.83 -4.16
CA VAL A 582 21.08 -53.98 -5.05
C VAL A 582 20.47 -55.14 -4.29
N SER A 583 19.44 -55.77 -4.87
CA SER A 583 18.74 -56.90 -4.25
C SER A 583 18.65 -58.09 -5.22
N PRO A 584 18.59 -59.34 -4.73
CA PRO A 584 18.38 -60.50 -5.59
C PRO A 584 16.98 -60.48 -6.20
N ALA A 585 16.84 -61.07 -7.39
CA ALA A 585 15.54 -61.32 -8.00
C ALA A 585 14.74 -62.32 -7.16
N GLU A 586 13.42 -62.24 -7.25
CA GLU A 586 12.53 -63.23 -6.65
C GLU A 586 12.63 -64.58 -7.40
N ASN A 587 12.43 -65.69 -6.68
CA ASN A 587 12.32 -67.01 -7.29
C ASN A 587 11.09 -67.07 -8.20
N GLN A 588 11.16 -67.83 -9.29
CA GLN A 588 10.05 -68.03 -10.22
C GLN A 588 9.87 -69.51 -10.56
N TRP A 589 8.61 -69.92 -10.81
CA TRP A 589 8.31 -71.23 -11.39
C TRP A 589 8.65 -71.21 -12.89
N ASP A 590 9.57 -72.07 -13.30
CA ASP A 590 9.85 -72.32 -14.73
C ASP A 590 8.84 -73.31 -15.32
N PHE A 591 8.38 -74.25 -14.49
CA PHE A 591 7.34 -75.21 -14.80
C PHE A 591 6.55 -75.56 -13.53
N PHE A 592 5.22 -75.55 -13.63
CA PHE A 592 4.32 -75.98 -12.57
C PHE A 592 3.35 -77.04 -13.15
N PRO A 593 3.22 -78.22 -12.53
CA PRO A 593 2.38 -79.29 -13.06
C PRO A 593 0.88 -78.95 -12.92
N ASP A 594 0.09 -79.25 -13.96
CA ASP A 594 -1.36 -79.02 -14.00
C ASP A 594 -2.12 -79.94 -13.01
N ASP A 595 -3.31 -79.54 -12.57
CA ASP A 595 -4.22 -80.39 -11.78
C ASP A 595 -4.54 -81.70 -12.49
N TRP A 596 -4.70 -82.78 -11.72
CA TRP A 596 -4.81 -84.15 -12.24
C TRP A 596 -6.10 -84.82 -11.79
N GLN A 597 -6.77 -85.53 -12.71
CA GLN A 597 -7.96 -86.33 -12.39
C GLN A 597 -7.76 -87.81 -12.74
N GLY A 598 -8.15 -88.69 -11.83
CA GLY A 598 -8.01 -90.13 -11.94
C GLY A 598 -9.23 -90.93 -11.52
N ILE A 599 -9.23 -92.21 -11.90
CA ILE A 599 -10.22 -93.20 -11.45
C ILE A 599 -9.54 -94.12 -10.45
N TYR A 600 -10.22 -94.40 -9.33
CA TYR A 600 -9.72 -95.24 -8.26
C TYR A 600 -9.34 -96.63 -8.77
N SER A 601 -8.17 -97.10 -8.36
CA SER A 601 -7.76 -98.49 -8.47
C SER A 601 -6.89 -98.87 -7.27
N SER A 602 -6.83 -100.16 -6.92
CA SER A 602 -6.06 -100.62 -5.75
C SER A 602 -4.55 -100.40 -5.87
N ASN A 603 -4.04 -100.09 -7.06
CA ASN A 603 -2.62 -99.83 -7.34
C ASN A 603 -2.41 -98.40 -7.86
N LEU A 604 -3.33 -97.47 -7.55
CA LEU A 604 -3.21 -96.09 -7.99
C LEU A 604 -1.97 -95.45 -7.33
N ASP A 605 -1.06 -94.94 -8.16
CA ASP A 605 0.15 -94.25 -7.75
C ASP A 605 0.02 -92.77 -8.12
N LEU A 606 -0.01 -91.92 -7.10
CA LEU A 606 -0.17 -90.47 -7.24
C LEU A 606 1.17 -89.72 -7.26
N SER A 607 2.31 -90.42 -7.33
CA SER A 607 3.63 -89.76 -7.40
C SER A 607 3.72 -88.77 -8.57
N PRO A 608 4.53 -87.69 -8.46
CA PRO A 608 4.63 -86.65 -9.48
C PRO A 608 4.88 -87.18 -10.89
N GLU A 609 5.63 -88.28 -11.05
CA GLU A 609 5.92 -88.92 -12.34
C GLU A 609 4.65 -89.37 -13.10
N ASN A 610 3.57 -89.68 -12.36
CA ASN A 610 2.31 -90.16 -12.89
C ASN A 610 1.21 -89.09 -12.90
N THR A 611 1.46 -87.92 -12.29
CA THR A 611 0.48 -86.84 -12.09
C THR A 611 0.98 -85.49 -12.60
N GLY A 612 1.62 -85.45 -13.77
CA GLY A 612 1.99 -84.19 -14.45
C GLY A 612 3.46 -83.78 -14.36
N GLY A 613 4.30 -84.50 -13.60
CA GLY A 613 5.73 -84.25 -13.47
C GLY A 613 6.13 -83.49 -12.20
N TYR A 614 7.42 -83.23 -12.03
CA TYR A 614 7.95 -82.40 -10.95
C TYR A 614 7.89 -80.92 -11.33
N ALA A 615 7.55 -80.04 -10.39
CA ALA A 615 7.71 -78.60 -10.60
C ALA A 615 9.19 -78.22 -10.72
N GLU A 616 9.50 -77.20 -11.53
CA GLU A 616 10.85 -76.66 -11.73
C GLU A 616 10.82 -75.15 -11.46
N ALA A 617 11.86 -74.64 -10.80
CA ALA A 617 11.98 -73.22 -10.45
C ALA A 617 13.42 -72.74 -10.62
N SER A 618 13.58 -71.45 -10.94
CA SER A 618 14.87 -70.78 -11.04
C SER A 618 14.85 -69.44 -10.32
N ASN A 619 16.04 -68.92 -10.01
CA ASN A 619 16.23 -67.54 -9.59
C ASN A 619 16.95 -66.76 -10.71
N PRO A 620 16.36 -65.68 -11.26
CA PRO A 620 16.98 -64.88 -12.33
C PRO A 620 18.35 -64.26 -11.97
N SER A 621 18.67 -64.10 -10.69
CA SER A 621 19.99 -63.65 -10.21
C SER A 621 21.05 -64.76 -10.18
N GLY A 622 20.71 -65.97 -10.67
CA GLY A 622 21.64 -67.10 -10.79
C GLY A 622 21.87 -67.88 -9.50
N LEU A 623 21.02 -67.68 -8.48
CA LEU A 623 21.06 -68.43 -7.23
C LEU A 623 20.47 -69.84 -7.40
N GLU A 624 21.01 -70.81 -6.68
CA GLU A 624 20.55 -72.20 -6.72
C GLU A 624 19.22 -72.36 -5.96
N VAL A 625 18.22 -72.95 -6.61
CA VAL A 625 16.87 -73.16 -6.07
C VAL A 625 16.59 -74.65 -5.94
N ILE A 626 16.11 -75.06 -4.77
CA ILE A 626 15.74 -76.45 -4.45
C ILE A 626 14.22 -76.55 -4.37
N VAL A 627 13.62 -77.48 -5.13
CA VAL A 627 12.17 -77.72 -5.14
C VAL A 627 11.83 -78.99 -4.35
N THR A 628 10.79 -78.91 -3.51
CA THR A 628 10.24 -80.02 -2.71
C THR A 628 8.72 -80.05 -2.82
N TYR A 629 8.08 -81.17 -2.45
CA TYR A 629 6.62 -81.29 -2.38
C TYR A 629 6.16 -82.03 -1.12
N ASP A 630 4.94 -81.73 -0.69
CA ASP A 630 4.22 -82.42 0.40
C ASP A 630 2.76 -82.65 -0.01
N ASP A 631 2.24 -83.84 0.29
CA ASP A 631 0.90 -84.28 -0.12
C ASP A 631 -0.03 -84.39 1.10
N ASP A 632 -1.17 -83.71 1.06
CA ASP A 632 -2.25 -83.86 2.04
C ASP A 632 -3.48 -84.51 1.38
N SER A 633 -3.85 -85.71 1.85
CA SER A 633 -4.93 -86.51 1.27
C SER A 633 -6.13 -86.60 2.19
N ASN A 634 -7.33 -86.40 1.64
CA ASN A 634 -8.59 -86.58 2.36
C ASN A 634 -9.18 -88.01 2.25
N GLN A 635 -8.42 -88.98 1.71
CA GLN A 635 -8.90 -90.34 1.52
C GLN A 635 -9.29 -91.01 2.84
N SER A 636 -10.54 -91.50 2.92
CA SER A 636 -10.98 -92.32 4.04
C SER A 636 -10.27 -93.67 4.03
N SER A 637 -9.85 -94.17 5.18
CA SER A 637 -9.33 -95.54 5.30
C SER A 637 -10.41 -96.63 5.34
N ASP A 638 -11.69 -96.24 5.48
CA ASP A 638 -12.83 -97.15 5.60
C ASP A 638 -13.44 -97.47 4.21
N PRO A 639 -13.34 -98.72 3.70
CA PRO A 639 -13.87 -99.12 2.39
C PRO A 639 -15.39 -99.14 2.32
N LEU A 640 -16.11 -98.97 3.43
CA LEU A 640 -17.57 -98.81 3.44
C LEU A 640 -18.00 -97.34 3.28
N ASN A 641 -17.05 -96.41 3.20
CA ASN A 641 -17.31 -94.99 3.01
C ASN A 641 -16.98 -94.57 1.58
N CYS A 642 -17.86 -93.80 0.94
CA CYS A 642 -17.61 -93.29 -0.40
C CYS A 642 -16.31 -92.48 -0.51
N ALA A 643 -15.91 -91.79 0.56
CA ALA A 643 -14.66 -91.04 0.64
C ALA A 643 -13.38 -91.91 0.55
N HIS A 644 -13.49 -93.25 0.55
CA HIS A 644 -12.37 -94.14 0.29
C HIS A 644 -12.05 -94.24 -1.22
N TYR A 645 -13.09 -94.13 -2.04
CA TYR A 645 -13.03 -94.26 -3.50
C TYR A 645 -13.12 -92.92 -4.23
N ASN A 646 -13.74 -91.92 -3.60
CA ASN A 646 -13.81 -90.53 -4.06
C ASN A 646 -13.01 -89.66 -3.07
N PHE A 647 -11.82 -89.19 -3.46
CA PHE A 647 -10.96 -88.37 -2.60
C PHE A 647 -10.12 -87.41 -3.43
N SER A 648 -9.57 -86.38 -2.79
CA SER A 648 -8.60 -85.45 -3.38
C SER A 648 -7.30 -85.43 -2.57
N VAL A 649 -6.22 -85.04 -3.24
CA VAL A 649 -4.91 -84.78 -2.63
C VAL A 649 -4.45 -83.38 -3.05
N ASP A 650 -4.16 -82.54 -2.07
CA ASP A 650 -3.56 -81.23 -2.29
C ASP A 650 -2.04 -81.39 -2.18
N ARG A 651 -1.33 -81.24 -3.30
CA ARG A 651 0.14 -81.28 -3.33
C ARG A 651 0.70 -79.87 -3.27
N THR A 652 1.39 -79.54 -2.19
CA THR A 652 2.08 -78.24 -2.05
C THR A 652 3.51 -78.36 -2.55
N TRP A 653 3.85 -77.63 -3.62
CA TRP A 653 5.22 -77.47 -4.12
C TRP A 653 5.88 -76.26 -3.46
N THR A 654 7.11 -76.42 -2.96
CA THR A 654 7.90 -75.33 -2.34
C THR A 654 9.28 -75.25 -2.99
N ALA A 655 9.61 -74.10 -3.56
CA ALA A 655 10.92 -73.78 -4.12
C ALA A 655 11.67 -72.84 -3.16
N THR A 656 12.80 -73.31 -2.61
CA THR A 656 13.60 -72.59 -1.62
C THR A 656 14.98 -72.27 -2.18
N GLU A 657 15.41 -71.02 -1.99
CA GLU A 657 16.76 -70.53 -2.28
C GLU A 657 17.48 -70.34 -0.94
N GLU A 658 18.55 -71.10 -0.69
CA GLU A 658 19.18 -71.18 0.64
C GLU A 658 20.18 -70.04 0.92
N THR A 659 20.72 -69.37 -0.10
CA THR A 659 21.77 -68.34 0.03
C THR A 659 21.22 -67.09 0.71
N CYS A 660 20.04 -66.62 0.30
CA CYS A 660 19.31 -65.48 0.88
C CYS A 660 18.05 -65.89 1.66
N GLY A 661 17.68 -67.18 1.66
CA GLY A 661 16.60 -67.72 2.48
C GLY A 661 15.20 -67.37 1.98
N THR A 662 15.05 -67.14 0.67
CA THR A 662 13.74 -66.82 0.06
C THR A 662 13.06 -68.09 -0.45
N SER A 663 11.73 -68.13 -0.40
CA SER A 663 10.96 -69.28 -0.88
C SER A 663 9.62 -68.87 -1.49
N ILE A 664 9.21 -69.58 -2.53
CA ILE A 664 7.86 -69.51 -3.11
C ILE A 664 7.17 -70.88 -2.98
N SER A 665 5.85 -70.88 -2.84
CA SER A 665 5.06 -72.11 -2.73
C SER A 665 3.73 -71.99 -3.46
N ASP A 666 3.27 -73.07 -4.07
CA ASP A 666 1.97 -73.14 -4.76
C ASP A 666 1.41 -74.58 -4.71
N VAL A 667 0.11 -74.76 -4.99
CA VAL A 667 -0.62 -76.03 -4.78
C VAL A 667 -1.13 -76.61 -6.09
N GLN A 668 -0.98 -77.92 -6.27
CA GLN A 668 -1.55 -78.73 -7.35
C GLN A 668 -2.66 -79.63 -6.77
N GLU A 669 -3.85 -79.66 -7.37
CA GLU A 669 -4.97 -80.49 -6.93
C GLU A 669 -5.02 -81.83 -7.70
N LEU A 670 -5.14 -82.96 -6.98
CA LEU A 670 -5.27 -84.30 -7.55
C LEU A 670 -6.61 -84.94 -7.13
N ASP A 671 -7.56 -85.09 -8.05
CA ASP A 671 -8.89 -85.66 -7.78
C ASP A 671 -9.01 -87.13 -8.22
N VAL A 672 -9.56 -87.98 -7.35
CA VAL A 672 -9.79 -89.41 -7.62
C VAL A 672 -11.27 -89.75 -7.48
N THR A 673 -11.81 -90.49 -8.45
CA THR A 673 -13.24 -90.88 -8.51
C THR A 673 -13.47 -92.38 -8.62
N LYS A 674 -14.57 -92.90 -8.06
CA LYS A 674 -14.94 -94.32 -8.06
C LYS A 674 -15.35 -94.79 -9.48
N PRO A 675 -14.87 -95.95 -9.97
CA PRO A 675 -15.38 -96.55 -11.21
C PRO A 675 -16.75 -97.20 -11.05
N MET A 676 -17.45 -97.46 -12.16
CA MET A 676 -18.67 -98.30 -12.16
C MET A 676 -18.32 -99.72 -11.69
N SER A 677 -19.04 -100.22 -10.67
CA SER A 677 -18.71 -101.51 -10.03
C SER A 677 -19.90 -102.44 -9.74
N LEU A 678 -21.14 -101.96 -9.89
CA LEU A 678 -22.36 -102.76 -9.75
C LEU A 678 -22.62 -103.66 -10.97
N MET A 679 -22.95 -104.93 -10.74
CA MET A 679 -23.29 -105.88 -11.81
C MET A 679 -24.31 -106.95 -11.38
N TYR A 680 -25.17 -107.39 -12.33
CA TYR A 680 -26.04 -108.55 -12.13
C TYR A 680 -25.22 -109.84 -12.06
N THR A 681 -25.54 -110.68 -11.08
CA THR A 681 -25.02 -112.05 -10.96
C THR A 681 -26.03 -113.10 -11.44
N SER A 682 -27.33 -112.79 -11.38
CA SER A 682 -28.39 -113.57 -12.03
C SER A 682 -29.60 -112.67 -12.36
N PHE A 683 -30.34 -113.01 -13.41
CA PHE A 683 -31.54 -112.29 -13.88
C PHE A 683 -32.63 -113.32 -14.18
N PRO A 684 -33.90 -113.08 -13.81
CA PRO A 684 -34.96 -114.07 -13.96
C PRO A 684 -35.42 -114.23 -15.43
N ASP A 685 -35.73 -115.48 -15.83
CA ASP A 685 -36.22 -115.83 -17.18
C ASP A 685 -37.70 -115.46 -17.39
N ASP A 686 -38.13 -115.32 -18.65
CA ASP A 686 -39.54 -115.12 -19.02
C ASP A 686 -40.44 -116.26 -18.49
N ILE A 687 -41.67 -115.93 -18.07
CA ILE A 687 -42.58 -116.89 -17.44
C ILE A 687 -44.03 -116.76 -17.92
N ASP A 688 -44.70 -117.90 -18.03
CA ASP A 688 -46.14 -118.00 -18.27
C ASP A 688 -46.84 -118.47 -17.00
N ILE A 689 -47.88 -117.75 -16.57
CA ILE A 689 -48.65 -118.01 -15.35
C ILE A 689 -50.16 -118.09 -15.65
N ASP A 690 -50.91 -118.82 -14.82
CA ASP A 690 -52.37 -118.89 -14.93
C ASP A 690 -53.03 -117.67 -14.27
N TYR A 691 -54.29 -117.35 -14.62
CA TYR A 691 -55.01 -116.14 -14.16
C TYR A 691 -55.09 -115.93 -12.64
N ASN A 692 -54.84 -116.98 -11.84
CA ASN A 692 -54.92 -116.96 -10.39
C ASN A 692 -53.55 -116.95 -9.69
N GLU A 693 -52.45 -116.91 -10.44
CA GLU A 693 -51.08 -116.83 -9.91
C GLU A 693 -50.60 -115.37 -9.79
N SER A 694 -49.74 -115.09 -8.79
CA SER A 694 -49.23 -113.73 -8.55
C SER A 694 -48.19 -113.33 -9.59
N MET A 695 -48.18 -112.07 -9.98
CA MET A 695 -47.10 -111.51 -10.80
C MET A 695 -45.88 -111.10 -9.98
N ASP A 696 -45.92 -111.06 -8.64
CA ASP A 696 -44.80 -110.55 -7.84
C ASP A 696 -43.49 -111.33 -8.11
N PRO A 697 -42.30 -110.68 -8.05
CA PRO A 697 -41.01 -111.34 -8.28
C PRO A 697 -40.76 -112.55 -7.39
N GLU A 698 -41.30 -112.57 -6.17
CA GLU A 698 -41.26 -113.75 -5.29
C GLU A 698 -41.85 -115.01 -5.97
N ASN A 699 -42.79 -114.83 -6.89
CA ASN A 699 -43.44 -115.89 -7.66
C ASN A 699 -42.90 -116.03 -9.10
N THR A 700 -42.50 -114.92 -9.74
CA THR A 700 -42.02 -114.94 -11.14
C THR A 700 -40.50 -115.00 -11.28
N GLY A 701 -39.74 -114.88 -10.20
CA GLY A 701 -38.27 -114.85 -10.17
C GLY A 701 -37.70 -113.47 -9.79
N GLU A 702 -36.61 -113.47 -9.03
CA GLU A 702 -35.91 -112.29 -8.50
C GLU A 702 -34.49 -112.19 -9.08
N PRO A 703 -33.97 -110.98 -9.39
CA PRO A 703 -32.57 -110.80 -9.78
C PRO A 703 -31.64 -110.80 -8.56
N THR A 704 -30.37 -111.12 -8.78
CA THR A 704 -29.30 -110.93 -7.77
C THR A 704 -28.16 -110.11 -8.36
N GLY A 705 -27.51 -109.27 -7.55
CA GLY A 705 -26.40 -108.40 -7.95
C GLY A 705 -25.25 -108.37 -6.94
N VAL A 706 -24.08 -107.84 -7.35
CA VAL A 706 -22.93 -107.56 -6.47
C VAL A 706 -22.25 -106.23 -6.85
N ASP A 707 -21.70 -105.51 -5.88
CA ASP A 707 -20.71 -104.45 -6.10
C ASP A 707 -19.29 -105.07 -6.08
N THR A 708 -18.57 -105.03 -7.19
CA THR A 708 -17.23 -105.63 -7.32
C THR A 708 -16.15 -104.94 -6.49
N LEU A 709 -16.35 -103.68 -6.07
CA LEU A 709 -15.42 -102.94 -5.23
C LEU A 709 -15.79 -103.00 -3.74
N ALA A 710 -17.04 -103.34 -3.42
CA ALA A 710 -17.56 -103.46 -2.07
C ALA A 710 -18.47 -104.69 -1.92
N SER A 711 -17.94 -105.87 -2.25
CA SER A 711 -18.70 -107.13 -2.32
C SER A 711 -19.38 -107.60 -1.02
N GLU A 712 -19.06 -106.96 0.11
CA GLU A 712 -19.65 -107.24 1.42
C GLU A 712 -21.01 -106.55 1.64
N ILE A 713 -21.40 -105.63 0.75
CA ILE A 713 -22.67 -104.91 0.84
C ILE A 713 -23.75 -105.69 0.09
N PRO A 714 -24.88 -106.02 0.75
CA PRO A 714 -26.00 -106.65 0.06
C PRO A 714 -26.55 -105.69 -0.99
N VAL A 715 -26.72 -106.18 -2.21
CA VAL A 715 -27.37 -105.43 -3.30
C VAL A 715 -28.85 -105.80 -3.30
N SER A 716 -29.70 -104.79 -3.19
CA SER A 716 -31.16 -104.91 -3.28
C SER A 716 -31.64 -104.63 -4.71
N TYR A 717 -32.95 -104.76 -4.99
CA TYR A 717 -33.53 -104.35 -6.26
C TYR A 717 -34.90 -103.69 -6.09
N ILE A 718 -35.26 -102.87 -7.07
CA ILE A 718 -36.64 -102.42 -7.31
C ILE A 718 -37.08 -102.91 -8.70
N TYR A 719 -38.40 -103.04 -8.91
CA TYR A 719 -38.94 -103.47 -10.20
C TYR A 719 -40.15 -102.64 -10.64
N ASN A 720 -40.39 -102.62 -11.95
CA ASN A 720 -41.55 -101.97 -12.55
C ASN A 720 -42.10 -102.80 -13.72
N ASP A 721 -43.43 -102.91 -13.79
CA ASP A 721 -44.15 -103.69 -14.80
C ASP A 721 -44.84 -102.79 -15.81
N SER A 722 -44.72 -103.16 -17.08
CA SER A 722 -45.30 -102.45 -18.20
C SER A 722 -46.18 -103.38 -19.03
N LEU A 723 -47.45 -103.01 -19.21
CA LEU A 723 -48.40 -103.80 -19.99
C LEU A 723 -48.04 -103.74 -21.47
N ILE A 724 -47.92 -104.90 -22.11
CA ILE A 724 -47.60 -105.02 -23.54
C ILE A 724 -48.83 -105.36 -24.38
N GLU A 725 -49.58 -106.40 -23.98
CA GLU A 725 -50.71 -106.89 -24.78
C GLU A 725 -51.83 -107.43 -23.86
N ASP A 726 -53.09 -107.17 -24.21
CA ASP A 726 -54.25 -107.74 -23.50
C ASP A 726 -55.27 -108.35 -24.47
N THR A 727 -55.44 -109.67 -24.41
CA THR A 727 -56.35 -110.43 -25.26
C THR A 727 -57.41 -111.16 -24.43
N PRO A 728 -58.48 -111.69 -25.05
CA PRO A 728 -59.47 -112.49 -24.33
C PRO A 728 -58.91 -113.79 -23.72
N THR A 729 -57.78 -114.29 -24.22
CA THR A 729 -57.19 -115.57 -23.80
C THR A 729 -55.91 -115.42 -22.97
N TYR A 730 -55.24 -114.27 -22.99
CA TYR A 730 -54.06 -113.98 -22.16
C TYR A 730 -53.74 -112.48 -22.08
N THR A 731 -52.87 -112.08 -21.15
CA THR A 731 -52.29 -110.72 -21.01
C THR A 731 -50.76 -110.83 -20.89
N ILE A 732 -49.98 -109.98 -21.58
CA ILE A 732 -48.50 -109.96 -21.54
C ILE A 732 -47.99 -108.68 -20.89
N TRP A 733 -47.00 -108.79 -20.01
CA TRP A 733 -46.26 -107.70 -19.36
C TRP A 733 -44.75 -107.84 -19.56
N ASP A 734 -44.03 -106.73 -19.63
CA ASP A 734 -42.57 -106.70 -19.51
C ASP A 734 -42.19 -106.04 -18.17
N ARG A 735 -41.27 -106.67 -17.43
CA ARG A 735 -40.76 -106.22 -16.14
C ARG A 735 -39.30 -105.77 -16.25
N TYR A 736 -39.00 -104.63 -15.63
CA TYR A 736 -37.65 -104.06 -15.51
C TYR A 736 -37.19 -104.16 -14.05
N PHE A 737 -35.93 -104.54 -13.84
CA PHE A 737 -35.28 -104.49 -12.53
C PHE A 737 -34.18 -103.42 -12.52
N GLU A 738 -34.00 -102.76 -11.38
CA GLU A 738 -32.89 -101.85 -11.11
C GLU A 738 -32.25 -102.28 -9.80
N LEU A 739 -30.94 -102.57 -9.81
CA LEU A 739 -30.21 -102.90 -8.59
C LEU A 739 -30.00 -101.63 -7.77
N THR A 740 -30.32 -101.71 -6.49
CA THR A 740 -30.24 -100.60 -5.54
C THR A 740 -29.30 -100.98 -4.40
N GLU A 741 -28.60 -99.98 -3.84
CA GLU A 741 -27.54 -100.08 -2.81
C GLU A 741 -26.11 -100.21 -3.38
N ASP A 742 -25.39 -99.07 -3.39
CA ASP A 742 -23.98 -98.85 -3.73
C ASP A 742 -23.40 -97.82 -2.74
N VAL A 743 -22.18 -98.05 -2.24
CA VAL A 743 -21.40 -97.15 -1.36
C VAL A 743 -21.35 -95.69 -1.86
N CYS A 744 -21.39 -95.47 -3.17
CA CYS A 744 -21.33 -94.14 -3.81
C CYS A 744 -22.52 -93.81 -4.74
N GLY A 745 -23.56 -94.64 -4.78
CA GLY A 745 -24.80 -94.35 -5.53
C GLY A 745 -24.70 -94.29 -7.06
N THR A 746 -23.76 -95.01 -7.68
CA THR A 746 -23.74 -95.22 -9.13
C THR A 746 -24.90 -96.12 -9.56
N GLN A 747 -25.52 -95.84 -10.71
CA GLN A 747 -26.66 -96.63 -11.23
C GLN A 747 -26.16 -97.84 -12.03
N THR A 748 -26.91 -98.95 -11.98
CA THR A 748 -26.67 -100.10 -12.86
C THR A 748 -27.06 -99.81 -14.30
N ASP A 749 -26.21 -100.24 -15.23
CA ASP A 749 -26.55 -100.35 -16.65
C ASP A 749 -27.16 -101.74 -16.90
N SER A 750 -28.48 -101.83 -17.09
CA SER A 750 -29.06 -103.05 -17.65
C SER A 750 -30.35 -102.81 -18.44
N ASP A 751 -30.27 -102.97 -19.75
CA ASP A 751 -31.39 -103.10 -20.70
C ASP A 751 -32.14 -104.45 -20.60
N SER A 752 -32.04 -105.17 -19.48
CA SER A 752 -32.61 -106.52 -19.33
C SER A 752 -34.08 -106.46 -18.88
N THR A 753 -34.94 -107.24 -19.55
CA THR A 753 -36.39 -107.31 -19.26
C THR A 753 -36.83 -108.76 -19.08
N GLN A 754 -37.76 -108.99 -18.15
CA GLN A 754 -38.46 -110.26 -17.99
C GLN A 754 -39.88 -110.14 -18.56
N ARG A 755 -40.29 -111.03 -19.46
CA ARG A 755 -41.65 -111.09 -19.99
C ARG A 755 -42.52 -112.05 -19.18
N ILE A 756 -43.73 -111.61 -18.83
CA ILE A 756 -44.72 -112.38 -18.07
C ILE A 756 -46.02 -112.52 -18.88
N THR A 757 -46.43 -113.74 -19.24
CA THR A 757 -47.72 -114.02 -19.90
C THR A 757 -48.72 -114.61 -18.92
N VAL A 758 -49.93 -114.06 -18.82
CA VAL A 758 -51.00 -114.52 -17.91
C VAL A 758 -52.16 -115.10 -18.73
N TYR A 759 -52.45 -116.41 -18.64
CA TYR A 759 -53.52 -117.08 -19.41
C TYR A 759 -54.92 -116.96 -18.75
N LYS A 760 -55.97 -116.68 -19.54
CA LYS A 760 -57.37 -116.51 -19.11
C LYS A 760 -58.26 -117.72 -19.49
N GLU A 761 -59.12 -118.21 -18.59
CA GLU A 761 -60.00 -119.37 -18.85
C GLU A 761 -61.03 -119.14 -19.98
N VAL A 762 -61.16 -120.12 -20.89
CA VAL A 762 -62.23 -120.20 -21.91
C VAL A 762 -63.08 -121.48 -21.74
N GLY A 763 -64.26 -121.32 -21.12
CA GLY A 763 -65.29 -122.35 -20.98
C GLY A 763 -66.69 -121.76 -21.13
N VAL A 764 -67.45 -122.29 -22.11
CA VAL A 764 -68.82 -121.88 -22.46
C VAL A 764 -69.81 -122.22 -21.33
N HIS A 765 -70.38 -121.21 -20.70
CA HIS A 765 -71.74 -121.26 -20.17
C HIS A 765 -72.64 -120.39 -21.05
N GLU A 766 -73.30 -121.01 -22.04
CA GLU A 766 -74.42 -120.43 -22.76
C GLU A 766 -75.58 -120.17 -21.78
N ASN A 767 -75.55 -119.03 -21.09
CA ASN A 767 -76.69 -118.51 -20.35
C ASN A 767 -77.40 -117.45 -21.21
N ASN A 768 -77.92 -117.90 -22.35
CA ASN A 768 -78.83 -117.10 -23.15
C ASN A 768 -80.20 -117.18 -22.47
N LEU A 769 -80.65 -116.06 -21.91
CA LEU A 769 -81.97 -115.92 -21.28
C LEU A 769 -83.12 -116.41 -22.19
N ALA A 770 -82.92 -116.45 -23.51
CA ALA A 770 -83.87 -116.95 -24.49
C ALA A 770 -84.27 -118.43 -24.29
N ASP A 771 -83.36 -119.31 -23.87
CA ASP A 771 -83.66 -120.75 -23.75
C ASP A 771 -84.41 -121.10 -22.45
N ARG A 772 -84.37 -120.17 -21.49
CA ARG A 772 -84.99 -120.29 -20.15
C ARG A 772 -86.37 -119.63 -20.07
N VAL A 773 -86.82 -119.03 -21.16
CA VAL A 773 -88.08 -118.29 -21.22
C VAL A 773 -88.87 -118.70 -22.47
N THR A 774 -90.14 -119.05 -22.30
CA THR A 774 -91.03 -119.39 -23.43
C THR A 774 -92.34 -118.62 -23.35
N VAL A 775 -92.78 -118.06 -24.48
CA VAL A 775 -94.00 -117.24 -24.58
C VAL A 775 -95.06 -117.96 -25.41
N TYR A 776 -96.26 -118.16 -24.87
CA TYR A 776 -97.35 -118.87 -25.55
C TYR A 776 -98.75 -118.49 -25.02
N PRO A 777 -99.82 -118.61 -25.84
CA PRO A 777 -99.77 -118.88 -27.27
C PRO A 777 -99.30 -117.66 -28.06
N ASN A 778 -98.70 -117.91 -29.21
CA ASN A 778 -98.30 -116.88 -30.16
C ASN A 778 -98.53 -117.43 -31.59
N PRO A 779 -99.54 -116.96 -32.34
CA PRO A 779 -100.38 -115.76 -32.10
C PRO A 779 -101.32 -115.84 -30.87
N THR A 780 -101.70 -114.69 -30.31
CA THR A 780 -102.60 -114.53 -29.15
C THR A 780 -103.86 -113.71 -29.51
N ASP A 781 -104.97 -113.95 -28.83
CA ASP A 781 -106.21 -113.15 -28.89
C ASP A 781 -106.21 -111.96 -27.88
N GLY A 782 -105.09 -111.77 -27.19
CA GLY A 782 -104.89 -110.71 -26.20
C GLY A 782 -104.38 -111.21 -24.87
N LYS A 783 -104.48 -112.51 -24.55
CA LYS A 783 -103.88 -113.10 -23.33
C LYS A 783 -102.81 -114.11 -23.70
N PHE A 784 -101.65 -114.00 -23.05
CA PHE A 784 -100.55 -114.94 -23.23
C PHE A 784 -99.81 -115.16 -21.91
N SER A 785 -99.08 -116.26 -21.83
CA SER A 785 -98.28 -116.64 -20.67
C SER A 785 -96.81 -116.65 -21.02
N ILE A 786 -95.99 -116.31 -20.04
CA ILE A 786 -94.54 -116.43 -20.11
C ILE A 786 -94.11 -117.43 -19.04
N ARG A 787 -93.46 -118.52 -19.44
CA ARG A 787 -92.86 -119.49 -18.53
C ARG A 787 -91.37 -119.19 -18.38
N TYR A 788 -90.89 -119.14 -17.15
CA TYR A 788 -89.51 -118.90 -16.76
C TYR A 788 -88.90 -120.16 -16.14
N GLN A 789 -87.59 -120.34 -16.23
CA GLN A 789 -86.85 -121.39 -15.53
C GLN A 789 -85.47 -120.90 -15.07
N PHE A 790 -85.31 -120.70 -13.76
CA PHE A 790 -84.07 -120.20 -13.16
C PHE A 790 -83.58 -121.10 -12.02
N ASP A 791 -82.26 -121.18 -11.86
CA ASP A 791 -81.63 -122.01 -10.82
C ASP A 791 -81.62 -121.32 -9.45
N THR A 792 -81.77 -119.98 -9.44
CA THR A 792 -81.81 -119.12 -8.26
C THR A 792 -82.99 -118.14 -8.33
N PRO A 793 -83.46 -117.57 -7.20
CA PRO A 793 -84.51 -116.54 -7.22
C PRO A 793 -84.04 -115.28 -7.94
N GLU A 794 -84.84 -114.77 -8.89
CA GLU A 794 -84.52 -113.63 -9.73
C GLU A 794 -85.65 -112.59 -9.74
N GLN A 795 -85.33 -111.31 -9.93
CA GLN A 795 -86.33 -110.27 -10.20
C GLN A 795 -86.39 -109.99 -11.71
N ILE A 796 -87.49 -110.38 -12.34
CA ILE A 796 -87.69 -110.27 -13.79
C ILE A 796 -88.45 -108.99 -14.12
N THR A 797 -87.96 -108.22 -15.09
CA THR A 797 -88.69 -107.09 -15.68
C THR A 797 -89.10 -107.44 -17.11
N THR A 798 -90.40 -107.37 -17.37
CA THR A 798 -90.99 -107.59 -18.70
C THR A 798 -91.52 -106.26 -19.24
N GLU A 799 -91.17 -105.95 -20.49
CA GLU A 799 -91.54 -104.74 -21.21
C GLU A 799 -92.13 -105.10 -22.56
N ILE A 800 -93.26 -104.51 -22.95
CA ILE A 800 -93.93 -104.76 -24.23
C ILE A 800 -93.85 -103.51 -25.07
N TYR A 801 -93.31 -103.63 -26.28
CA TYR A 801 -93.12 -102.57 -27.25
C TYR A 801 -93.98 -102.82 -28.50
N ASP A 802 -94.48 -101.76 -29.12
CA ASP A 802 -95.08 -101.85 -30.46
C ASP A 802 -94.00 -101.95 -31.56
N PHE A 803 -94.42 -102.10 -32.82
CA PHE A 803 -93.49 -102.25 -33.95
C PHE A 803 -92.64 -100.99 -34.23
N SER A 804 -93.05 -99.82 -33.70
CA SER A 804 -92.29 -98.58 -33.80
C SER A 804 -91.26 -98.44 -32.66
N GLY A 805 -91.31 -99.33 -31.67
CA GLY A 805 -90.44 -99.31 -30.49
C GLY A 805 -91.00 -98.52 -29.31
N GLN A 806 -92.27 -98.09 -29.35
CA GLN A 806 -92.91 -97.40 -28.22
C GLN A 806 -93.26 -98.39 -27.10
N LEU A 807 -92.85 -98.08 -25.87
CA LEU A 807 -93.14 -98.91 -24.68
C LEU A 807 -94.63 -98.81 -24.32
N MET A 808 -95.34 -99.93 -24.47
CA MET A 808 -96.77 -100.06 -24.17
C MET A 808 -97.02 -100.43 -22.72
N ARG A 809 -96.19 -101.31 -22.15
CA ARG A 809 -96.33 -101.78 -20.76
C ARG A 809 -95.00 -102.24 -20.19
N ARG A 810 -94.75 -101.96 -18.91
CA ARG A 810 -93.64 -102.51 -18.12
C ARG A 810 -94.19 -103.12 -16.83
N GLN A 811 -93.69 -104.29 -16.44
CA GLN A 811 -94.02 -104.93 -15.18
C GLN A 811 -92.82 -105.71 -14.65
N SER A 812 -92.56 -105.57 -13.34
CA SER A 812 -91.50 -106.32 -12.66
C SER A 812 -92.11 -107.28 -11.65
N ILE A 813 -91.66 -108.53 -11.66
CA ILE A 813 -92.15 -109.60 -10.78
C ILE A 813 -90.96 -110.35 -10.18
N PRO A 814 -90.95 -110.63 -8.87
CA PRO A 814 -90.00 -111.55 -8.29
C PRO A 814 -90.39 -112.99 -8.66
N VAL A 815 -89.42 -113.78 -9.11
CA VAL A 815 -89.58 -115.19 -9.49
C VAL A 815 -88.63 -116.03 -8.64
N PRO A 816 -89.11 -117.01 -7.88
CA PRO A 816 -88.22 -117.89 -7.11
C PRO A 816 -87.46 -118.86 -8.01
N ALA A 817 -86.44 -119.54 -7.47
CA ALA A 817 -85.75 -120.62 -8.15
C ALA A 817 -86.73 -121.75 -8.54
N GLY A 818 -86.61 -122.28 -9.76
CA GLY A 818 -87.49 -123.29 -10.34
C GLY A 818 -88.18 -122.80 -11.62
N SER A 819 -89.24 -123.50 -12.05
CA SER A 819 -90.07 -123.10 -13.20
C SER A 819 -91.38 -122.45 -12.76
N GLU A 820 -91.65 -121.24 -13.24
CA GLU A 820 -92.81 -120.42 -12.88
C GLU A 820 -93.50 -119.88 -14.15
N THR A 821 -94.80 -119.59 -14.12
CA THR A 821 -95.52 -119.04 -15.28
C THR A 821 -96.38 -117.83 -14.89
N ALA A 822 -96.20 -116.71 -15.59
CA ALA A 822 -96.97 -115.48 -15.40
C ALA A 822 -97.87 -115.20 -16.61
N VAL A 823 -99.12 -114.79 -16.34
CA VAL A 823 -100.11 -114.45 -17.38
C VAL A 823 -100.14 -112.95 -17.61
N PHE A 824 -100.09 -112.55 -18.88
CA PHE A 824 -100.18 -111.17 -19.33
C PHE A 824 -101.42 -110.98 -20.20
N ASP A 825 -102.13 -109.88 -19.94
CA ASP A 825 -103.32 -109.46 -20.67
C ASP A 825 -103.04 -108.14 -21.38
N ILE A 826 -103.07 -108.18 -22.71
CA ILE A 826 -102.95 -107.06 -23.63
C ILE A 826 -104.22 -106.94 -24.50
N SER A 827 -105.35 -107.48 -24.06
CA SER A 827 -106.62 -107.44 -24.81
C SER A 827 -107.05 -106.02 -25.17
N GLU A 828 -106.63 -104.99 -24.43
CA GLU A 828 -106.91 -103.58 -24.72
C GLU A 828 -106.08 -102.98 -25.86
N LEU A 829 -104.96 -103.62 -26.27
CA LEU A 829 -104.11 -103.13 -27.35
C LEU A 829 -104.70 -103.44 -28.74
N THR A 830 -104.31 -102.73 -29.78
CA THR A 830 -104.78 -103.05 -31.16
C THR A 830 -104.17 -104.35 -31.68
N ASN A 831 -104.81 -104.99 -32.66
CA ASN A 831 -104.26 -106.21 -33.27
C ASN A 831 -103.04 -105.84 -34.12
N GLY A 832 -101.95 -106.59 -34.00
CA GLY A 832 -100.66 -106.23 -34.58
C GLY A 832 -99.46 -106.98 -34.01
N LEU A 833 -98.27 -106.57 -34.43
CA LEU A 833 -97.00 -107.14 -34.00
C LEU A 833 -96.45 -106.39 -32.80
N TYR A 834 -96.09 -107.12 -31.74
CA TYR A 834 -95.47 -106.58 -30.53
C TYR A 834 -94.17 -107.30 -30.19
N PHE A 835 -93.25 -106.61 -29.55
CA PHE A 835 -91.98 -107.16 -29.07
C PHE A 835 -91.94 -107.10 -27.54
N ILE A 836 -91.72 -108.25 -26.90
CA ILE A 836 -91.62 -108.37 -25.45
C ILE A 836 -90.14 -108.49 -25.10
N LYS A 837 -89.60 -107.49 -24.40
CA LYS A 837 -88.27 -107.56 -23.79
C LYS A 837 -88.40 -108.09 -22.37
N ILE A 838 -87.56 -109.06 -22.02
CA ILE A 838 -87.53 -109.66 -20.69
C ILE A 838 -86.09 -109.58 -20.20
N GLY A 839 -85.87 -109.02 -19.01
CA GLY A 839 -84.54 -108.89 -18.42
C GLY A 839 -84.49 -109.27 -16.95
N VAL A 840 -83.29 -109.64 -16.49
CA VAL A 840 -82.95 -109.98 -15.08
C VAL A 840 -82.05 -108.91 -14.46
N SER A 841 -82.01 -108.87 -13.13
CA SER A 841 -81.11 -108.05 -12.31
C SER A 841 -79.65 -108.48 -12.50
N GLY A 842 -79.04 -108.05 -13.60
CA GLY A 842 -77.68 -108.44 -14.01
C GLY A 842 -77.33 -108.02 -15.44
N GLY A 843 -78.23 -107.29 -16.11
CA GLY A 843 -77.99 -106.69 -17.43
C GLY A 843 -78.40 -107.56 -18.62
N GLN A 844 -78.63 -108.86 -18.43
CA GLN A 844 -79.07 -109.76 -19.50
C GLN A 844 -80.56 -109.57 -19.82
N PHE A 845 -80.88 -109.50 -21.12
CA PHE A 845 -82.25 -109.47 -21.62
C PHE A 845 -82.40 -110.27 -22.91
N THR A 846 -83.64 -110.70 -23.21
CA THR A 846 -84.02 -111.34 -24.48
C THR A 846 -85.30 -110.70 -25.03
N TYR A 847 -85.56 -110.86 -26.32
CA TYR A 847 -86.76 -110.36 -26.98
C TYR A 847 -87.57 -111.49 -27.60
N PHE A 848 -88.88 -111.48 -27.38
CA PHE A 848 -89.85 -112.34 -28.05
C PHE A 848 -90.80 -111.51 -28.90
N ARG A 849 -91.05 -111.96 -30.12
CA ARG A 849 -92.05 -111.35 -31.00
C ARG A 849 -93.39 -112.03 -30.78
N ILE A 850 -94.44 -111.30 -30.45
CA ILE A 850 -95.81 -111.83 -30.32
C ILE A 850 -96.75 -111.17 -31.33
N VAL A 851 -97.62 -111.97 -31.94
CA VAL A 851 -98.64 -111.50 -32.88
C VAL A 851 -99.99 -111.53 -32.17
N LYS A 852 -100.62 -110.37 -31.97
CA LYS A 852 -101.99 -110.28 -31.48
C LYS A 852 -102.96 -110.21 -32.66
N GLN A 853 -103.93 -111.11 -32.72
CA GLN A 853 -104.89 -111.22 -33.83
C GLN A 853 -106.29 -110.72 -33.49
#